data_AF-A0A9W6U473-F1
#
_entry.id   AF-A0A9W6U473-F1
#
_cell.length_a   1.000
_cell.length_b   1.000
_cell.length_c   1.000
_cell.angle_alpha   90.00
_cell.angle_beta   90.00
_cell.angle_gamma   90.00
#
_symmetry.space_group_name_H-M   'P 1'
#
loop_
_entity.id
_entity.type
_entity.pdbx_description
1 polymer ?
#
loop_
_entity_poly.entity_id
_entity_poly.type
_entity_poly.pdbx_seq_one_letter_code
_entity_poly.pdbx_strand_id
1 'polypeptide(L)'
;MSSSEAMETVQAAEAAAAPAATSTGSQRKFGPKWEIKYAVAVTERDPLTQLPTKAVCLMCQAFEREETVGSKRKKSSRVRSFSSPWRPDNMKRHMEQQHPSRWEQYQTLGDGEKRAYFSSARATREGLAMAAAGDVAPAAVAPMVSEPTPSTEAQAIAAQTRAFLIDRDVVDELVADVLFQTTNDDYRNAWNVPVTFTLLEEASPGAGDGLVDLNESRYVARVESLLRFNMCLKYVAMGISFGQVVPLLKRTAEETGTSLNGSIFTEQQLACLCRVACAVNLQTLKNALQGVWAFAIAIERGKNAGSAYLDARVRFERDSHLHDFHLVSVPIREDSPQIIEHQCDAMIKCLDVVAPRWKTQLIGVSTSDCVSKMPSCARVLVNRLSRDCITSFYCEWGAVQQLELVIQKAFDELCNQRFISALTVLAGHFRRQRALIREMNGDVCPKFEEGQWRSISNVLKWFTENRARLTKFIQEIQPVSAPGKEWWITVLAVNSVMERVNVALSSLRGPVATEGLLRREFLNKLVTDLGLMTGALGPLSATQRAGVNQTDNFEVGDFTLSRDATLSFLKEQGSFAINAVDELAESFPTCCQAAVESTAKFVLSIMAKTHRIILDSAEISASSSTVPPFLPQALCKMRNQAFVAHIQFQRVRLLQHFSLDEIEQIEDQHRLLRTAYQLDDHVSQQLSALPAATSFREAWKDGRFGGNDCRLLRQFCGAIASIAADPVVLSKTSEYEFSLINWRRSPFGLSLVDFSLEAVLHAQQYCALSRLREC
;
A
#
# COMPACT_ATOMS: atom_id res chain seq x y z
N MET A 1 -9.23 -33.59 -72.02
CA MET A 1 -7.91 -34.25 -72.22
C MET A 1 -6.85 -33.18 -72.02
N SER A 2 -5.73 -33.55 -71.39
CA SER A 2 -4.55 -32.72 -71.07
C SER A 2 -4.50 -32.15 -69.64
N SER A 3 -3.66 -32.82 -68.84
CA SER A 3 -2.57 -32.33 -67.99
C SER A 3 -2.67 -30.97 -67.26
N SER A 4 -2.49 -31.02 -65.93
CA SER A 4 -1.92 -29.94 -65.12
C SER A 4 -1.36 -30.53 -63.82
N GLU A 5 -0.03 -30.65 -63.75
CA GLU A 5 0.75 -30.97 -62.54
C GLU A 5 0.99 -29.71 -61.72
N ALA A 6 0.90 -29.82 -60.38
CA ALA A 6 1.57 -28.93 -59.45
C ALA A 6 1.96 -29.71 -58.19
N MET A 7 3.26 -29.71 -57.93
CA MET A 7 4.01 -30.55 -57.01
C MET A 7 4.09 -29.90 -55.62
N GLU A 8 3.76 -30.66 -54.57
CA GLU A 8 4.19 -30.40 -53.20
C GLU A 8 5.64 -30.86 -53.02
N THR A 9 6.50 -30.02 -52.42
CA THR A 9 7.82 -30.44 -51.96
C THR A 9 8.06 -30.00 -50.52
N VAL A 10 8.17 -31.02 -49.67
CA VAL A 10 8.58 -31.01 -48.27
C VAL A 10 10.06 -30.64 -48.18
N GLN A 11 10.40 -29.66 -47.34
CA GLN A 11 11.78 -29.26 -47.07
C GLN A 11 12.27 -29.95 -45.79
N ALA A 12 13.21 -30.87 -45.97
CA ALA A 12 13.96 -31.57 -44.94
C ALA A 12 15.12 -30.73 -44.43
N ALA A 13 15.47 -30.97 -43.15
CA ALA A 13 16.57 -30.38 -42.43
C ALA A 13 17.94 -30.80 -42.99
N GLU A 14 18.88 -29.84 -43.02
CA GLU A 14 20.27 -30.10 -43.39
C GLU A 14 21.16 -30.03 -42.14
N ALA A 15 21.84 -31.15 -41.89
CA ALA A 15 22.72 -31.38 -40.74
C ALA A 15 24.17 -31.06 -41.10
N ALA A 16 24.88 -30.36 -40.22
CA ALA A 16 26.34 -30.19 -40.30
C ALA A 16 27.04 -31.13 -39.29
N ALA A 17 27.64 -32.18 -39.84
CA ALA A 17 28.79 -32.98 -39.42
C ALA A 17 29.14 -33.15 -37.92
N ALA A 18 29.02 -34.39 -37.44
CA ALA A 18 29.60 -34.87 -36.19
C ALA A 18 31.09 -35.23 -36.35
N PRO A 19 31.91 -34.97 -35.32
CA PRO A 19 33.04 -35.82 -35.00
C PRO A 19 32.93 -36.42 -33.60
N ALA A 20 33.28 -37.71 -33.54
CA ALA A 20 33.72 -38.49 -32.39
C ALA A 20 32.80 -38.54 -31.14
N ALA A 21 32.08 -39.67 -31.04
CA ALA A 21 31.47 -40.13 -29.81
C ALA A 21 32.50 -40.21 -28.66
N THR A 22 32.46 -39.22 -27.78
CA THR A 22 33.02 -39.28 -26.44
C THR A 22 31.87 -39.33 -25.44
N SER A 23 31.94 -40.29 -24.53
CA SER A 23 30.89 -40.74 -23.60
C SER A 23 29.91 -39.66 -23.14
N THR A 24 28.61 -39.93 -23.30
CA THR A 24 27.48 -39.20 -22.73
C THR A 24 27.60 -39.06 -21.20
N GLY A 25 28.20 -37.97 -20.75
CA GLY A 25 28.23 -37.60 -19.33
C GLY A 25 26.90 -36.98 -18.92
N SER A 26 25.96 -37.79 -18.43
CA SER A 26 24.74 -37.34 -17.74
C SER A 26 25.05 -36.16 -16.79
N GLN A 27 24.51 -34.96 -17.07
CA GLN A 27 24.56 -33.84 -16.14
C GLN A 27 23.71 -34.20 -14.90
N ARG A 28 24.37 -34.71 -13.86
CA ARG A 28 23.71 -35.07 -12.60
C ARG A 28 23.07 -33.83 -11.97
N LYS A 29 21.75 -33.87 -11.75
CA LYS A 29 21.01 -32.87 -10.98
C LYS A 29 21.36 -32.99 -9.49
N PHE A 30 21.34 -31.88 -8.76
CA PHE A 30 21.60 -31.88 -7.31
C PHE A 30 20.47 -32.64 -6.58
N GLY A 31 20.82 -33.74 -5.89
CA GLY A 31 19.84 -34.54 -5.16
C GLY A 31 19.50 -33.93 -3.79
N PRO A 32 18.22 -33.80 -3.40
CA PRO A 32 17.84 -33.23 -2.08
C PRO A 32 18.47 -33.95 -0.88
N LYS A 33 18.71 -35.27 -1.01
CA LYS A 33 19.37 -36.08 0.02
C LYS A 33 20.86 -35.78 0.19
N TRP A 34 21.47 -34.98 -0.71
CA TRP A 34 22.91 -34.67 -0.68
C TRP A 34 23.26 -33.63 0.37
N GLU A 35 22.32 -32.77 0.77
CA GLU A 35 22.56 -31.76 1.81
C GLU A 35 22.94 -32.42 3.13
N ILE A 36 22.16 -33.43 3.53
CA ILE A 36 22.44 -34.23 4.73
C ILE A 36 23.58 -35.22 4.47
N LYS A 37 23.57 -35.91 3.33
CA LYS A 37 24.55 -36.97 3.06
C LYS A 37 25.99 -36.47 2.93
N TYR A 38 26.21 -35.24 2.44
CA TYR A 38 27.55 -34.67 2.21
C TYR A 38 27.82 -33.40 3.02
N ALA A 39 26.99 -33.08 4.02
CA ALA A 39 27.14 -31.88 4.86
C ALA A 39 27.30 -30.58 4.04
N VAL A 40 26.40 -30.36 3.08
CA VAL A 40 26.38 -29.18 2.20
C VAL A 40 25.04 -28.46 2.28
N ALA A 41 25.01 -27.14 2.06
CA ALA A 41 23.78 -26.35 2.00
C ALA A 41 23.69 -25.56 0.69
N VAL A 42 22.52 -25.59 0.04
CA VAL A 42 22.25 -24.76 -1.14
C VAL A 42 22.11 -23.30 -0.72
N THR A 43 22.90 -22.43 -1.33
CA THR A 43 22.96 -20.99 -1.00
C THR A 43 22.36 -20.10 -2.08
N GLU A 44 22.31 -20.57 -3.32
CA GLU A 44 21.74 -19.84 -4.46
C GLU A 44 20.89 -20.81 -5.31
N ARG A 45 19.75 -20.30 -5.79
CA ARG A 45 18.81 -21.00 -6.67
C ARG A 45 18.50 -20.12 -7.88
N ASP A 46 18.23 -20.77 -9.00
CA ASP A 46 17.79 -20.07 -10.21
C ASP A 46 16.41 -19.43 -9.99
N PRO A 47 16.22 -18.13 -10.28
CA PRO A 47 15.02 -17.39 -9.91
C PRO A 47 13.77 -17.83 -10.68
N LEU A 48 13.93 -18.41 -11.88
CA LEU A 48 12.82 -18.84 -12.74
C LEU A 48 12.47 -20.32 -12.51
N THR A 49 13.48 -21.18 -12.34
CA THR A 49 13.31 -22.64 -12.28
C THR A 49 13.42 -23.22 -10.87
N GLN A 50 13.85 -22.43 -9.88
CA GLN A 50 14.06 -22.82 -8.47
C GLN A 50 15.10 -23.95 -8.25
N LEU A 51 15.86 -24.32 -9.29
CA LEU A 51 16.90 -25.34 -9.20
C LEU A 51 18.16 -24.80 -8.50
N PRO A 52 18.85 -25.61 -7.66
CA PRO A 52 20.10 -25.21 -7.02
C PRO A 52 21.18 -24.84 -8.05
N THR A 53 21.82 -23.67 -7.89
CA THR A 53 22.96 -23.23 -8.71
C THR A 53 24.28 -23.32 -7.95
N LYS A 54 24.25 -23.21 -6.61
CA LYS A 54 25.45 -23.23 -5.75
C LYS A 54 25.18 -23.82 -4.37
N ALA A 55 26.08 -24.67 -3.90
CA ALA A 55 26.07 -25.26 -2.55
C ALA A 55 27.40 -25.03 -1.83
N VAL A 56 27.38 -24.85 -0.50
CA VAL A 56 28.58 -24.62 0.31
C VAL A 56 28.80 -25.75 1.32
N CYS A 57 30.05 -25.99 1.67
CA CYS A 57 30.44 -26.95 2.71
C CYS A 57 30.08 -26.40 4.11
N LEU A 58 29.18 -27.10 4.83
CA LEU A 58 28.77 -26.70 6.18
C LEU A 58 29.90 -26.86 7.20
N MET A 59 30.81 -27.82 7.02
CA MET A 59 31.97 -27.99 7.91
C MET A 59 32.98 -26.83 7.80
N CYS A 60 33.23 -26.33 6.57
CA CYS A 60 34.03 -25.13 6.35
C CYS A 60 33.38 -23.87 6.92
N GLN A 61 32.05 -23.84 7.00
CA GLN A 61 31.28 -22.71 7.52
C GLN A 61 31.23 -22.73 9.06
N ALA A 62 31.01 -23.91 9.65
CA ALA A 62 30.84 -24.08 11.08
C ALA A 62 32.17 -24.20 11.84
N PHE A 63 33.23 -24.72 11.22
CA PHE A 63 34.47 -25.06 11.91
C PHE A 63 35.74 -24.59 11.17
N GLU A 64 36.82 -24.38 11.91
CA GLU A 64 38.16 -24.24 11.33
C GLU A 64 38.65 -25.60 10.78
N ARG A 65 39.43 -25.58 9.68
CA ARG A 65 39.92 -26.82 9.04
C ARG A 65 40.92 -27.53 9.96
N GLU A 66 40.81 -28.85 10.04
CA GLU A 66 41.68 -29.69 10.88
C GLU A 66 43.10 -29.74 10.31
N GLU A 67 44.11 -29.62 11.17
CA GLU A 67 45.51 -29.63 10.73
C GLU A 67 45.93 -31.02 10.23
N THR A 68 46.38 -31.10 8.99
CA THR A 68 47.21 -32.22 8.53
C THR A 68 48.57 -32.09 9.20
N VAL A 69 48.96 -33.10 9.99
CA VAL A 69 50.23 -33.17 10.71
C VAL A 69 51.40 -32.87 9.75
N GLY A 70 52.06 -31.72 9.95
CA GLY A 70 53.33 -31.36 9.27
C GLY A 70 53.36 -30.12 8.36
N SER A 71 52.34 -29.25 8.29
CA SER A 71 52.36 -28.07 7.39
C SER A 71 52.80 -26.75 8.05
N LYS A 72 53.86 -26.10 7.54
CA LYS A 72 54.46 -24.85 8.09
C LYS A 72 53.96 -23.52 7.46
N ARG A 73 52.72 -23.43 6.95
CA ARG A 73 52.14 -22.13 6.48
C ARG A 73 50.70 -21.93 6.96
N LYS A 74 50.41 -20.76 7.53
CA LYS A 74 49.06 -20.28 7.90
C LYS A 74 48.21 -20.11 6.63
N LYS A 75 47.02 -20.74 6.55
CA LYS A 75 46.17 -20.75 5.34
C LYS A 75 44.83 -20.01 5.52
N SER A 76 44.36 -19.42 4.41
CA SER A 76 43.19 -18.53 4.31
C SER A 76 41.83 -19.22 4.61
N SER A 77 40.98 -18.55 5.38
CA SER A 77 39.66 -18.98 5.89
C SER A 77 38.51 -18.94 4.87
N ARG A 78 38.73 -19.38 3.62
CA ARG A 78 37.70 -19.30 2.57
C ARG A 78 36.80 -20.54 2.57
N VAL A 79 35.49 -20.35 2.76
CA VAL A 79 34.47 -21.40 2.70
C VAL A 79 34.42 -22.00 1.29
N ARG A 80 34.41 -23.33 1.18
CA ARG A 80 34.36 -24.02 -0.12
C ARG A 80 32.94 -24.07 -0.67
N SER A 81 32.76 -23.63 -1.92
CA SER A 81 31.52 -23.76 -2.70
C SER A 81 31.65 -24.79 -3.82
N PHE A 82 30.52 -25.38 -4.19
CA PHE A 82 30.33 -26.34 -5.28
C PHE A 82 29.23 -25.83 -6.21
N SER A 83 29.42 -26.00 -7.51
CA SER A 83 28.47 -25.59 -8.56
C SER A 83 28.40 -26.68 -9.63
N SER A 84 27.48 -26.52 -10.58
CA SER A 84 27.38 -27.41 -11.74
C SER A 84 28.69 -27.47 -12.55
N PRO A 85 29.13 -28.64 -13.07
CA PRO A 85 28.48 -29.95 -12.98
C PRO A 85 28.59 -30.58 -11.58
N TRP A 86 27.47 -31.05 -11.04
CA TRP A 86 27.41 -31.56 -9.67
C TRP A 86 28.12 -32.92 -9.54
N ARG A 87 29.21 -32.94 -8.76
CA ARG A 87 30.10 -34.09 -8.56
C ARG A 87 30.11 -34.50 -7.07
N PRO A 88 29.31 -35.51 -6.65
CA PRO A 88 29.28 -35.98 -5.26
C PRO A 88 30.62 -36.52 -4.77
N ASP A 89 31.42 -37.08 -5.68
CA ASP A 89 32.80 -37.49 -5.47
C ASP A 89 33.69 -36.33 -5.00
N ASN A 90 33.52 -35.14 -5.57
CA ASN A 90 34.24 -33.94 -5.13
C ASN A 90 33.80 -33.46 -3.74
N MET A 91 32.51 -33.54 -3.45
CA MET A 91 31.97 -33.16 -2.13
C MET A 91 32.50 -34.09 -1.05
N LYS A 92 32.43 -35.41 -1.28
CA LYS A 92 32.95 -36.43 -0.36
C LYS A 92 34.45 -36.30 -0.14
N ARG A 93 35.24 -36.21 -1.22
CA ARG A 93 36.70 -36.06 -1.15
C ARG A 93 37.11 -34.79 -0.39
N HIS A 94 36.36 -33.70 -0.54
CA HIS A 94 36.63 -32.48 0.22
C HIS A 94 36.45 -32.69 1.73
N MET A 95 35.38 -33.38 2.15
CA MET A 95 35.16 -33.66 3.58
C MET A 95 36.25 -34.57 4.14
N GLU A 96 36.59 -35.65 3.43
CA GLU A 96 37.64 -36.59 3.84
C GLU A 96 39.02 -35.94 3.96
N GLN A 97 39.33 -34.96 3.09
CA GLN A 97 40.64 -34.32 3.07
C GLN A 97 40.77 -33.09 3.97
N GLN A 98 39.68 -32.37 4.23
CA GLN A 98 39.73 -31.07 4.94
C GLN A 98 39.08 -31.12 6.31
N HIS A 99 38.28 -32.15 6.59
CA HIS A 99 37.56 -32.34 7.84
C HIS A 99 37.54 -33.83 8.27
N PRO A 100 38.66 -34.57 8.23
CA PRO A 100 38.66 -36.02 8.41
C PRO A 100 38.01 -36.50 9.72
N SER A 101 38.34 -35.90 10.87
CA SER A 101 37.85 -36.34 12.18
C SER A 101 36.37 -36.01 12.37
N ARG A 102 35.94 -34.80 12.02
CA ARG A 102 34.52 -34.42 12.07
C ARG A 102 33.68 -35.14 11.02
N TRP A 103 34.25 -35.45 9.87
CA TRP A 103 33.56 -36.20 8.83
C TRP A 103 33.29 -37.64 9.27
N GLU A 104 34.25 -38.29 9.92
CA GLU A 104 34.06 -39.61 10.54
C GLU A 104 32.97 -39.57 11.62
N GLN A 105 33.01 -38.57 12.52
CA GLN A 105 31.96 -38.37 13.53
C GLN A 105 30.59 -38.09 12.91
N TYR A 106 30.53 -37.28 11.86
CA TYR A 106 29.27 -36.96 11.18
C TYR A 106 28.67 -38.18 10.48
N GLN A 107 29.49 -39.09 9.96
CA GLN A 107 29.00 -40.28 9.27
C GLN A 107 28.29 -41.26 10.19
N THR A 108 28.68 -41.35 11.47
CA THR A 108 28.09 -42.27 12.45
C THR A 108 26.74 -41.81 13.01
N LEU A 109 26.34 -40.56 12.75
CA LEU A 109 25.08 -39.98 13.23
C LEU A 109 23.86 -40.38 12.39
N GLY A 110 22.69 -40.45 13.04
CA GLY A 110 21.40 -40.60 12.35
C GLY A 110 20.97 -39.34 11.60
N ASP A 111 20.03 -39.46 10.65
CA ASP A 111 19.56 -38.33 9.83
C ASP A 111 18.94 -37.19 10.65
N GLY A 112 18.33 -37.48 11.80
CA GLY A 112 17.80 -36.47 12.73
C GLY A 112 18.91 -35.68 13.43
N GLU A 113 19.96 -36.37 13.88
CA GLU A 113 21.11 -35.78 14.59
C GLU A 113 22.01 -34.98 13.64
N LYS A 114 22.17 -35.46 12.40
CA LYS A 114 22.89 -34.74 11.33
C LYS A 114 22.32 -33.36 11.06
N ARG A 115 21.00 -33.17 11.18
CA ARG A 115 20.34 -31.86 11.03
C ARG A 115 20.65 -30.90 12.18
N ALA A 116 20.89 -31.42 13.38
CA ALA A 116 21.21 -30.62 14.57
C ALA A 116 22.73 -30.38 14.73
N TYR A 117 23.58 -31.20 14.11
CA TYR A 117 25.04 -31.23 14.29
C TYR A 117 25.75 -29.86 14.14
N PHE A 118 25.29 -29.01 13.21
CA PHE A 118 25.92 -27.71 12.95
C PHE A 118 25.34 -26.54 13.77
N SER A 119 24.27 -26.77 14.54
CA SER A 119 23.54 -25.73 15.28
C SER A 119 24.32 -25.23 16.51
N SER A 120 25.07 -26.12 17.17
CA SER A 120 25.83 -25.80 18.38
C SER A 120 27.11 -24.98 18.10
N ALA A 121 27.80 -25.26 16.98
CA ALA A 121 29.06 -24.61 16.60
C ALA A 121 28.89 -23.16 16.12
N ARG A 122 27.72 -22.81 15.58
CA ARG A 122 27.40 -21.46 15.11
C ARG A 122 27.24 -20.47 16.28
N ALA A 123 26.75 -20.95 17.43
CA ALA A 123 26.65 -20.17 18.66
C ALA A 123 28.04 -19.83 19.26
N THR A 124 29.04 -20.70 19.08
CA THR A 124 30.38 -20.51 19.66
C THR A 124 31.23 -19.48 18.89
N ARG A 125 31.06 -19.33 17.56
CA ARG A 125 31.78 -18.33 16.76
C ARG A 125 31.27 -16.90 16.94
N GLU A 126 29.97 -16.73 17.24
CA GLU A 126 29.39 -15.42 17.52
C GLU A 126 29.85 -14.87 18.87
N GLY A 127 30.22 -15.73 19.83
CA GLY A 127 30.78 -15.33 21.13
C GLY A 127 32.27 -14.94 21.12
N LEU A 128 33.07 -15.47 20.19
CA LEU A 128 34.53 -15.24 20.17
C LEU A 128 34.98 -14.05 19.31
N ALA A 129 34.13 -13.50 18.45
CA ALA A 129 34.44 -12.33 17.63
C ALA A 129 34.47 -11.00 18.43
N MET A 130 34.03 -10.99 19.68
CA MET A 130 33.95 -9.80 20.56
C MET A 130 35.14 -9.64 21.51
N ALA A 131 36.05 -10.63 21.61
CA ALA A 131 37.12 -10.65 22.61
C ALA A 131 38.52 -10.23 22.10
N ALA A 132 38.64 -9.77 20.85
CA ALA A 132 39.93 -9.43 20.23
C ALA A 132 40.03 -7.95 19.81
N ALA A 133 40.01 -7.04 20.79
CA ALA A 133 40.45 -5.66 20.62
C ALA A 133 41.07 -5.12 21.92
N GLY A 134 42.36 -5.42 22.10
CA GLY A 134 43.42 -4.54 22.63
C GLY A 134 43.26 -3.84 23.98
N ASP A 135 44.10 -4.27 24.93
CA ASP A 135 44.52 -3.58 26.15
C ASP A 135 44.98 -2.12 25.94
N VAL A 136 44.51 -1.22 26.81
CA VAL A 136 45.28 -0.08 27.34
C VAL A 136 45.06 -0.03 28.87
N ALA A 137 46.15 0.11 29.62
CA ALA A 137 46.28 -0.03 31.07
C ALA A 137 45.36 0.88 31.93
N PRO A 138 45.10 0.53 33.20
CA PRO A 138 44.01 1.10 33.98
C PRO A 138 44.40 2.41 34.66
N ALA A 139 43.69 3.50 34.33
CA ALA A 139 43.53 4.61 35.24
C ALA A 139 42.31 4.33 36.11
N ALA A 140 42.49 4.39 37.42
CA ALA A 140 41.45 4.15 38.41
C ALA A 140 40.24 5.06 38.16
N VAL A 141 39.12 4.44 37.77
CA VAL A 141 37.79 5.06 37.80
C VAL A 141 36.94 4.21 38.71
N ALA A 142 36.44 4.84 39.77
CA ALA A 142 35.54 4.25 40.76
C ALA A 142 34.29 3.63 40.11
N PRO A 143 33.67 2.60 40.71
CA PRO A 143 32.44 2.02 40.19
C PRO A 143 31.28 3.01 40.41
N MET A 144 30.83 3.65 39.34
CA MET A 144 29.48 4.19 39.19
C MET A 144 29.00 3.59 37.86
N VAL A 145 27.98 2.75 37.79
CA VAL A 145 26.59 3.00 38.13
C VAL A 145 25.94 1.62 38.40
N SER A 146 25.22 1.49 39.50
CA SER A 146 24.29 0.39 39.73
C SER A 146 23.36 0.26 38.53
N GLU A 147 23.19 -0.94 37.97
CA GLU A 147 22.12 -1.21 37.00
C GLU A 147 20.85 -0.50 37.49
N PRO A 148 20.20 0.33 36.66
CA PRO A 148 19.02 1.05 37.11
C PRO A 148 17.96 -0.01 37.38
N THR A 149 17.77 -0.31 38.66
CA THR A 149 16.63 -1.10 39.12
C THR A 149 15.41 -0.32 38.65
N PRO A 150 14.51 -0.92 37.85
CA PRO A 150 13.35 -0.20 37.35
C PRO A 150 12.60 0.38 38.55
N SER A 151 12.30 1.68 38.50
CA SER A 151 11.68 2.37 39.63
C SER A 151 10.38 1.67 40.04
N THR A 152 10.02 1.78 41.32
CA THR A 152 8.78 1.22 41.87
C THR A 152 7.55 1.73 41.09
N GLU A 153 7.63 2.96 40.56
CA GLU A 153 6.65 3.56 39.66
C GLU A 153 6.59 2.86 38.29
N ALA A 154 7.73 2.52 37.68
CA ALA A 154 7.77 1.78 36.42
C ALA A 154 7.19 0.38 36.55
N GLN A 155 7.41 -0.29 37.70
CA GLN A 155 6.80 -1.58 38.01
C GLN A 155 5.28 -1.46 38.25
N ALA A 156 4.83 -0.41 38.95
CA ALA A 156 3.41 -0.14 39.17
C ALA A 156 2.67 0.17 37.85
N ILE A 157 3.28 0.91 36.93
CA ILE A 157 2.73 1.16 35.58
C ILE A 157 2.70 -0.15 34.76
N ALA A 158 3.72 -1.00 34.88
CA ALA A 158 3.79 -2.28 34.17
C ALA A 158 2.73 -3.31 34.64
N ALA A 159 2.31 -3.22 35.91
CA ALA A 159 1.32 -4.08 36.55
C ALA A 159 -0.13 -3.58 36.40
N GLN A 160 -0.37 -2.49 35.67
CA GLN A 160 -1.74 -2.01 35.42
C GLN A 160 -2.54 -3.06 34.64
N THR A 161 -3.70 -3.40 35.20
CA THR A 161 -4.69 -4.27 34.56
C THR A 161 -5.78 -3.42 33.92
N ARG A 162 -6.41 -3.92 32.87
CA ARG A 162 -7.56 -3.27 32.23
C ARG A 162 -8.62 -4.30 31.87
N ALA A 163 -9.86 -3.98 32.16
CA ALA A 163 -11.02 -4.76 31.74
C ALA A 163 -11.76 -3.99 30.64
N PHE A 164 -12.24 -4.70 29.63
CA PHE A 164 -13.06 -4.17 28.55
C PHE A 164 -14.42 -4.86 28.54
N LEU A 165 -15.49 -4.07 28.44
CA LEU A 165 -16.85 -4.56 28.23
C LEU A 165 -17.12 -4.59 26.74
N ILE A 166 -17.57 -5.74 26.26
CA ILE A 166 -17.77 -6.01 24.83
C ILE A 166 -19.10 -6.74 24.67
N ASP A 167 -19.91 -6.30 23.73
CA ASP A 167 -21.20 -6.90 23.46
C ASP A 167 -21.03 -8.34 22.94
N ARG A 168 -22.01 -9.18 23.26
CA ARG A 168 -21.99 -10.60 22.90
C ARG A 168 -21.85 -10.84 21.40
N ASP A 169 -22.56 -10.08 20.58
CA ASP A 169 -22.53 -10.19 19.12
C ASP A 169 -21.13 -9.92 18.54
N VAL A 170 -20.39 -8.95 19.07
CA VAL A 170 -19.01 -8.67 18.65
C VAL A 170 -18.10 -9.88 18.92
N VAL A 171 -18.26 -10.54 20.06
CA VAL A 171 -17.44 -11.70 20.44
C VAL A 171 -17.87 -12.96 19.68
N ASP A 172 -19.14 -13.32 19.77
CA ASP A 172 -19.67 -14.58 19.25
C ASP A 172 -19.67 -14.59 17.70
N GLU A 173 -20.13 -13.50 17.07
CA GLU A 173 -20.32 -13.47 15.61
C GLU A 173 -19.07 -13.00 14.85
N LEU A 174 -18.23 -12.14 15.43
CA LEU A 174 -17.05 -11.62 14.72
C LEU A 174 -15.76 -12.26 15.19
N VAL A 175 -15.49 -12.29 16.50
CA VAL A 175 -14.21 -12.82 17.01
C VAL A 175 -14.16 -14.35 16.91
N ALA A 176 -15.26 -15.02 17.27
CA ALA A 176 -15.31 -16.48 17.31
C ALA A 176 -15.67 -17.13 15.97
N ASP A 177 -16.34 -16.42 15.07
CA ASP A 177 -16.69 -16.93 13.73
C ASP A 177 -15.83 -16.28 12.62
N VAL A 178 -15.97 -14.98 12.37
CA VAL A 178 -15.27 -14.30 11.25
C VAL A 178 -13.74 -14.28 11.39
N LEU A 179 -13.21 -14.00 12.59
CA LEU A 179 -11.78 -13.89 12.87
C LEU A 179 -11.13 -15.20 13.34
N PHE A 180 -11.84 -16.33 13.21
CA PHE A 180 -11.33 -17.61 13.68
C PHE A 180 -10.35 -18.24 12.68
N GLN A 181 -9.22 -18.73 13.20
CA GLN A 181 -8.21 -19.45 12.42
C GLN A 181 -7.88 -20.75 13.13
N THR A 182 -8.18 -21.89 12.51
CA THR A 182 -7.80 -23.22 13.01
C THR A 182 -6.29 -23.41 12.86
N THR A 183 -5.54 -23.33 13.96
CA THR A 183 -4.12 -23.68 13.99
C THR A 183 -3.96 -25.18 14.22
N ASN A 184 -4.05 -26.00 13.16
CA ASN A 184 -3.81 -27.46 13.11
C ASN A 184 -4.54 -28.39 14.13
N ASP A 185 -5.09 -29.48 13.59
CA ASP A 185 -5.59 -30.74 14.20
C ASP A 185 -6.62 -30.73 15.36
N ASP A 186 -6.90 -29.62 16.03
CA ASP A 186 -7.94 -29.58 17.07
C ASP A 186 -9.28 -29.09 16.52
N TYR A 187 -9.94 -29.94 15.73
CA TYR A 187 -11.38 -29.80 15.38
C TYR A 187 -12.31 -29.81 16.61
N ARG A 188 -11.79 -30.00 17.82
CA ARG A 188 -12.56 -30.29 19.03
C ARG A 188 -12.87 -29.09 19.94
N ASN A 189 -12.32 -27.91 19.68
CA ASN A 189 -12.55 -26.72 20.52
C ASN A 189 -13.19 -25.54 19.77
N ALA A 190 -14.06 -25.84 18.80
CA ALA A 190 -14.81 -24.88 17.97
C ALA A 190 -15.77 -23.93 18.75
N TRP A 191 -15.66 -23.87 20.07
CA TRP A 191 -16.57 -23.16 20.98
C TRP A 191 -15.87 -22.39 22.10
N ASN A 192 -14.54 -22.42 22.19
CA ASN A 192 -13.84 -21.75 23.27
C ASN A 192 -13.51 -20.32 22.84
N VAL A 193 -14.45 -19.40 23.08
CA VAL A 193 -14.07 -18.00 23.31
C VAL A 193 -12.84 -18.04 24.25
N PRO A 194 -11.72 -17.40 23.90
CA PRO A 194 -10.52 -17.48 24.73
C PRO A 194 -10.87 -17.19 26.19
N VAL A 195 -10.29 -17.93 27.16
CA VAL A 195 -10.52 -17.75 28.62
C VAL A 195 -10.43 -16.28 29.05
N THR A 196 -9.73 -15.47 28.26
CA THR A 196 -9.63 -14.02 28.38
C THR A 196 -10.98 -13.28 28.35
N PHE A 197 -12.02 -13.79 27.69
CA PHE A 197 -13.37 -13.25 27.71
C PHE A 197 -14.25 -14.08 28.65
N THR A 198 -14.78 -13.43 29.67
CA THR A 198 -15.73 -14.05 30.60
C THR A 198 -17.10 -13.44 30.36
N LEU A 199 -18.09 -14.27 30.04
CA LEU A 199 -19.48 -13.82 29.91
C LEU A 199 -19.98 -13.37 31.29
N LEU A 200 -20.58 -12.19 31.37
CA LEU A 200 -21.30 -11.77 32.57
C LEU A 200 -22.63 -12.51 32.61
N GLU A 201 -22.80 -13.45 33.54
CA GLU A 201 -24.11 -14.03 33.84
C GLU A 201 -25.00 -12.94 34.46
N GLU A 202 -26.21 -12.78 33.92
CA GLU A 202 -27.22 -11.88 34.49
C GLU A 202 -27.52 -12.26 35.94
N ALA A 203 -27.57 -11.27 36.84
CA ALA A 203 -28.16 -11.46 38.16
C ALA A 203 -29.59 -11.99 37.95
N SER A 204 -29.90 -13.14 38.56
CA SER A 204 -31.18 -13.83 38.36
C SER A 204 -32.37 -12.86 38.42
N PRO A 205 -33.35 -12.98 37.51
CA PRO A 205 -34.55 -12.16 37.57
C PRO A 205 -35.27 -12.49 38.87
N GLY A 206 -35.22 -11.55 39.82
CA GLY A 206 -36.13 -11.57 40.95
C GLY A 206 -37.55 -11.51 40.37
N ALA A 207 -38.27 -12.62 40.51
CA ALA A 207 -39.70 -12.82 40.24
C ALA A 207 -40.46 -11.57 39.76
N GLY A 208 -40.56 -11.40 38.44
CA GLY A 208 -41.38 -10.39 37.81
C GLY A 208 -41.49 -10.70 36.32
N ASP A 209 -42.68 -11.13 35.90
CA ASP A 209 -43.05 -11.44 34.53
C ASP A 209 -42.76 -10.24 33.60
N GLY A 210 -41.71 -10.36 32.80
CA GLY A 210 -41.27 -9.38 31.82
C GLY A 210 -40.37 -10.09 30.82
N LEU A 211 -40.74 -10.02 29.54
CA LEU A 211 -40.00 -10.57 28.41
C LEU A 211 -38.55 -10.05 28.45
N VAL A 212 -37.60 -10.90 28.87
CA VAL A 212 -36.19 -10.53 28.99
C VAL A 212 -35.58 -10.43 27.59
N ASP A 213 -35.09 -9.24 27.23
CA ASP A 213 -34.39 -8.99 25.97
C ASP A 213 -32.99 -9.62 26.03
N LEU A 214 -32.79 -10.76 25.36
CA LEU A 214 -31.53 -11.53 25.31
C LEU A 214 -30.34 -10.77 24.69
N ASN A 215 -30.54 -9.50 24.29
CA ASN A 215 -29.57 -8.62 23.63
C ASN A 215 -28.65 -7.84 24.59
N GLU A 216 -28.82 -7.93 25.91
CA GLU A 216 -28.01 -7.17 26.89
C GLU A 216 -26.76 -7.90 27.43
N SER A 217 -26.57 -9.17 27.07
CA SER A 217 -25.42 -9.96 27.55
C SER A 217 -24.08 -9.39 27.04
N ARG A 218 -23.12 -9.20 27.94
CA ARG A 218 -21.78 -8.66 27.65
C ARG A 218 -20.66 -9.56 28.14
N TYR A 219 -19.56 -9.60 27.40
CA TYR A 219 -18.30 -10.19 27.83
C TYR A 219 -17.41 -9.16 28.51
N VAL A 220 -16.63 -9.63 29.48
CA VAL A 220 -15.49 -8.90 30.06
C VAL A 220 -14.20 -9.52 29.55
N ALA A 221 -13.41 -8.74 28.81
CA ALA A 221 -12.05 -9.12 28.44
C ALA A 221 -11.04 -8.51 29.42
N ARG A 222 -10.27 -9.34 30.15
CA ARG A 222 -9.26 -8.85 31.12
C ARG A 222 -7.84 -8.93 30.55
N VAL A 223 -7.13 -7.81 30.60
CA VAL A 223 -5.71 -7.70 30.28
C VAL A 223 -4.93 -7.50 31.58
N GLU A 224 -4.11 -8.48 31.94
CA GLU A 224 -3.37 -8.53 33.20
C GLU A 224 -2.12 -7.63 33.24
N SER A 225 -1.54 -7.31 32.08
CA SER A 225 -0.44 -6.35 31.98
C SER A 225 -0.63 -5.48 30.77
N LEU A 226 -0.96 -4.21 31.01
CA LEU A 226 -1.15 -3.21 29.97
C LEU A 226 0.15 -2.93 29.20
N LEU A 227 1.31 -2.99 29.89
CA LEU A 227 2.61 -2.85 29.24
C LEU A 227 2.84 -3.98 28.23
N ARG A 228 2.65 -5.24 28.64
CA ARG A 228 2.78 -6.40 27.75
C ARG A 228 1.86 -6.29 26.56
N PHE A 229 0.58 -5.99 26.80
CA PHE A 229 -0.43 -5.83 25.76
C PHE A 229 -0.04 -4.75 24.74
N ASN A 230 0.31 -3.54 25.21
CA ASN A 230 0.68 -2.45 24.33
C ASN A 230 1.98 -2.73 23.54
N MET A 231 2.96 -3.41 24.14
CA MET A 231 4.18 -3.81 23.43
C MET A 231 3.89 -4.83 22.33
N CYS A 232 3.10 -5.86 22.64
CA CYS A 232 2.67 -6.85 21.66
C CYS A 232 1.96 -6.18 20.47
N LEU A 233 0.99 -5.30 20.74
CA LEU A 233 0.27 -4.58 19.68
C LEU A 233 1.20 -3.70 18.85
N LYS A 234 2.16 -3.00 19.46
CA LYS A 234 3.13 -2.21 18.70
C LYS A 234 3.97 -3.07 17.76
N TYR A 235 4.47 -4.22 18.21
CA TYR A 235 5.23 -5.13 17.35
C TYR A 235 4.37 -5.70 16.22
N VAL A 236 3.14 -6.11 16.51
CA VAL A 236 2.20 -6.61 15.50
C VAL A 236 1.82 -5.51 14.49
N ALA A 237 1.59 -4.28 14.94
CA ALA A 237 1.30 -3.14 14.06
C ALA A 237 2.44 -2.82 13.08
N MET A 238 3.68 -3.18 13.43
CA MET A 238 4.85 -3.07 12.56
C MET A 238 4.97 -4.22 11.55
N GLY A 239 3.98 -5.12 11.47
CA GLY A 239 3.97 -6.26 10.54
C GLY A 239 4.84 -7.45 10.98
N ILE A 240 5.27 -7.50 12.25
CA ILE A 240 6.08 -8.60 12.78
C ILE A 240 5.18 -9.81 13.05
N SER A 241 5.58 -11.00 12.61
CA SER A 241 4.77 -12.22 12.76
C SER A 241 4.70 -12.70 14.21
N PHE A 242 3.65 -13.43 14.58
CA PHE A 242 3.45 -13.88 15.97
C PHE A 242 4.63 -14.70 16.52
N GLY A 243 5.19 -15.60 15.71
CA GLY A 243 6.37 -16.38 16.09
C GLY A 243 7.67 -15.56 16.23
N GLN A 244 7.73 -14.35 15.67
CA GLN A 244 8.82 -13.41 15.89
C GLN A 244 8.57 -12.50 17.11
N VAL A 245 7.33 -12.13 17.38
CA VAL A 245 6.97 -11.26 18.52
C VAL A 245 7.29 -11.92 19.86
N VAL A 246 7.00 -13.20 20.04
CA VAL A 246 7.27 -13.93 21.29
C VAL A 246 8.75 -13.86 21.71
N PRO A 247 9.74 -14.24 20.86
CA PRO A 247 11.14 -14.12 21.23
C PRO A 247 11.62 -12.67 21.34
N LEU A 248 11.06 -11.73 20.56
CA LEU A 248 11.38 -10.30 20.69
C LEU A 248 10.95 -9.74 22.04
N LEU A 249 9.75 -10.08 22.50
CA LEU A 249 9.24 -9.66 23.81
C LEU A 249 10.13 -10.20 24.94
N LYS A 250 10.54 -11.48 24.84
CA LYS A 250 11.47 -12.11 25.79
C LYS A 250 12.81 -11.37 25.85
N ARG A 251 13.44 -11.11 24.70
CA ARG A 251 14.71 -10.35 24.65
C ARG A 251 14.54 -8.93 25.17
N THR A 252 13.42 -8.27 24.87
CA THR A 252 13.16 -6.92 25.38
C THR A 252 13.05 -6.93 26.90
N ALA A 253 12.39 -7.93 27.49
CA ALA A 253 12.29 -8.08 28.93
C ALA A 253 13.66 -8.31 29.59
N GLU A 254 14.49 -9.17 28.99
CA GLU A 254 15.86 -9.46 29.43
C GLU A 254 16.73 -8.19 29.44
N GLU A 255 16.69 -7.38 28.38
CA GLU A 255 17.52 -6.18 28.23
C GLU A 255 17.03 -4.99 29.08
N THR A 256 15.72 -4.89 29.33
CA THR A 256 15.13 -3.75 30.05
C THR A 256 14.95 -3.98 31.54
N GLY A 257 15.22 -5.19 32.04
CA GLY A 257 14.95 -5.58 33.43
C GLY A 257 13.48 -5.50 33.83
N THR A 258 12.56 -5.37 32.87
CA THR A 258 11.13 -5.28 33.15
C THR A 258 10.56 -6.66 33.48
N SER A 259 9.73 -6.74 34.53
CA SER A 259 9.04 -7.98 34.90
C SER A 259 7.88 -8.30 33.94
N LEU A 260 8.20 -8.47 32.66
CA LEU A 260 7.30 -9.04 31.66
C LEU A 260 7.27 -10.58 31.75
N ASN A 261 8.19 -11.16 32.53
CA ASN A 261 8.41 -12.59 32.74
C ASN A 261 7.46 -13.17 33.80
N GLY A 262 6.22 -13.43 33.41
CA GLY A 262 5.30 -14.32 34.13
C GLY A 262 4.88 -15.46 33.21
N SER A 263 5.16 -16.71 33.58
CA SER A 263 4.92 -17.93 32.78
C SER A 263 5.55 -17.91 31.36
N ILE A 264 5.49 -19.03 30.64
CA ILE A 264 5.96 -19.11 29.25
C ILE A 264 4.96 -18.35 28.37
N PHE A 265 5.38 -17.22 27.78
CA PHE A 265 4.55 -16.50 26.82
C PHE A 265 4.53 -17.23 25.47
N THR A 266 3.34 -17.57 24.96
CA THR A 266 3.17 -18.36 23.73
C THR A 266 2.54 -17.55 22.59
N GLU A 267 2.66 -18.05 21.36
CA GLU A 267 1.96 -17.48 20.20
C GLU A 267 0.45 -17.50 20.39
N GLN A 268 -0.09 -18.51 21.08
CA GLN A 268 -1.52 -18.60 21.37
C GLN A 268 -1.97 -17.51 22.34
N GLN A 269 -1.18 -17.20 23.36
CA GLN A 269 -1.48 -16.09 24.27
C GLN A 269 -1.38 -14.74 23.55
N LEU A 270 -0.40 -14.55 22.67
CA LEU A 270 -0.33 -13.38 21.80
C LEU A 270 -1.57 -13.25 20.91
N ALA A 271 -1.99 -14.34 20.27
CA ALA A 271 -3.20 -14.37 19.47
C ALA A 271 -4.45 -13.98 20.28
N CYS A 272 -4.57 -14.43 21.54
CA CYS A 272 -5.64 -14.00 22.43
C CYS A 272 -5.61 -12.49 22.72
N LEU A 273 -4.43 -11.90 22.97
CA LEU A 273 -4.30 -10.45 23.15
C LEU A 273 -4.72 -9.69 21.88
N CYS A 274 -4.32 -10.18 20.69
CA CYS A 274 -4.75 -9.59 19.42
C CYS A 274 -6.27 -9.70 19.23
N ARG A 275 -6.90 -10.84 19.58
CA ARG A 275 -8.38 -10.97 19.55
C ARG A 275 -9.07 -9.96 20.45
N VAL A 276 -8.55 -9.73 21.66
CA VAL A 276 -9.06 -8.68 22.56
C VAL A 276 -8.94 -7.31 21.89
N ALA A 277 -7.81 -7.00 21.25
CA ALA A 277 -7.64 -5.72 20.57
C ALA A 277 -8.62 -5.55 19.40
N CYS A 278 -8.83 -6.58 18.57
CA CYS A 278 -9.84 -6.56 17.50
C CYS A 278 -11.25 -6.33 18.07
N ALA A 279 -11.64 -7.11 19.08
CA ALA A 279 -12.96 -7.01 19.71
C ALA A 279 -13.21 -5.61 20.31
N VAL A 280 -12.21 -5.06 21.01
CA VAL A 280 -12.25 -3.72 21.59
C VAL A 280 -12.37 -2.64 20.50
N ASN A 281 -11.66 -2.79 19.38
CA ASN A 281 -11.75 -1.87 18.25
C ASN A 281 -13.14 -1.92 17.59
N LEU A 282 -13.65 -3.12 17.34
CA LEU A 282 -14.98 -3.33 16.74
C LEU A 282 -16.09 -2.78 17.65
N GLN A 283 -16.00 -3.00 18.97
CA GLN A 283 -16.93 -2.39 19.93
C GLN A 283 -16.82 -0.86 19.93
N THR A 284 -15.60 -0.31 19.83
CA THR A 284 -15.40 1.14 19.78
C THR A 284 -16.04 1.74 18.53
N LEU A 285 -15.88 1.07 17.38
CA LEU A 285 -16.55 1.46 16.14
C LEU A 285 -18.07 1.36 16.28
N LYS A 286 -18.59 0.28 16.87
CA LYS A 286 -20.02 0.09 17.12
C LYS A 286 -20.62 1.25 17.89
N ASN A 287 -19.98 1.63 19.00
CA ASN A 287 -20.41 2.75 19.83
C ASN A 287 -20.31 4.09 19.08
N ALA A 288 -19.24 4.30 18.29
CA ALA A 288 -19.06 5.53 17.53
C ALA A 288 -20.12 5.68 16.41
N LEU A 289 -20.41 4.60 15.68
CA LEU A 289 -21.36 4.61 14.56
C LEU A 289 -22.82 4.71 15.03
N GLN A 290 -23.12 4.26 16.25
CA GLN A 290 -24.42 4.50 16.87
C GLN A 290 -24.68 6.00 17.10
N GLY A 291 -23.62 6.78 17.35
CA GLY A 291 -23.70 8.22 17.63
C GLY A 291 -23.74 9.13 16.41
N VAL A 292 -23.51 8.63 15.20
CA VAL A 292 -23.53 9.44 13.97
C VAL A 292 -24.83 9.24 13.20
N TRP A 293 -25.30 10.29 12.53
CA TRP A 293 -26.49 10.21 11.70
C TRP A 293 -26.24 9.41 10.40
N ALA A 294 -25.00 9.43 9.91
CA ALA A 294 -24.59 8.73 8.71
C ALA A 294 -23.07 8.49 8.64
N PHE A 295 -22.68 7.47 7.86
CA PHE A 295 -21.29 7.12 7.57
C PHE A 295 -21.15 6.58 6.15
N ALA A 296 -19.92 6.53 5.63
CA ALA A 296 -19.58 5.97 4.34
C ALA A 296 -18.69 4.73 4.47
N ILE A 297 -18.69 3.86 3.46
CA ILE A 297 -17.77 2.73 3.35
C ILE A 297 -16.73 3.05 2.27
N ALA A 298 -15.46 2.87 2.59
CA ALA A 298 -14.38 2.91 1.62
C ALA A 298 -13.89 1.50 1.32
N ILE A 299 -13.79 1.18 0.03
CA ILE A 299 -13.35 -0.12 -0.46
C ILE A 299 -11.99 0.07 -1.13
N GLU A 300 -10.95 -0.40 -0.46
CA GLU A 300 -9.56 -0.22 -0.86
C GLU A 300 -8.90 -1.54 -1.20
N ARG A 301 -7.98 -1.52 -2.16
CA ARG A 301 -7.25 -2.72 -2.59
C ARG A 301 -5.85 -2.74 -2.01
N GLY A 302 -5.62 -3.61 -1.03
CA GLY A 302 -4.28 -3.87 -0.49
C GLY A 302 -3.49 -4.83 -1.38
N LYS A 303 -2.20 -4.52 -1.61
CA LYS A 303 -1.26 -5.36 -2.38
C LYS A 303 0.11 -5.42 -1.73
N ASN A 304 0.31 -6.33 -0.78
CA ASN A 304 1.65 -6.55 -0.20
C ASN A 304 2.07 -8.01 -0.20
N ALA A 305 3.39 -8.20 -0.25
CA ALA A 305 4.14 -9.44 -0.08
C ALA A 305 3.69 -10.68 -0.88
N GLY A 306 2.73 -10.60 -1.81
CA GLY A 306 2.40 -11.64 -2.78
C GLY A 306 0.92 -12.04 -2.84
N SER A 307 0.02 -11.44 -2.05
CA SER A 307 -1.42 -11.72 -2.10
C SER A 307 -2.23 -10.43 -2.01
N ALA A 308 -3.19 -10.25 -2.92
CA ALA A 308 -4.08 -9.09 -2.92
C ALA A 308 -5.27 -9.32 -1.99
N TYR A 309 -5.72 -8.27 -1.31
CA TYR A 309 -6.92 -8.29 -0.48
C TYR A 309 -7.75 -7.02 -0.71
N LEU A 310 -9.01 -7.10 -0.32
CA LEU A 310 -9.96 -6.02 -0.32
C LEU A 310 -10.17 -5.60 1.12
N ASP A 311 -9.92 -4.33 1.41
CA ASP A 311 -10.10 -3.73 2.71
C ASP A 311 -11.39 -2.90 2.72
N ALA A 312 -12.31 -3.24 3.61
CA ALA A 312 -13.51 -2.45 3.88
C ALA A 312 -13.23 -1.56 5.09
N ARG A 313 -13.35 -0.25 4.88
CA ARG A 313 -13.11 0.78 5.91
C ARG A 313 -14.38 1.59 6.12
N VAL A 314 -14.62 2.02 7.35
CA VAL A 314 -15.74 2.89 7.70
C VAL A 314 -15.23 4.32 7.90
N ARG A 315 -15.90 5.27 7.23
CA ARG A 315 -15.62 6.70 7.30
C ARG A 315 -16.79 7.47 7.87
N PHE A 316 -16.56 8.30 8.87
CA PHE A 316 -17.61 9.12 9.49
C PHE A 316 -17.04 10.41 10.06
N GLU A 317 -17.91 11.40 10.26
CA GLU A 317 -17.56 12.62 10.97
C GLU A 317 -18.01 12.54 12.42
N ARG A 318 -17.12 12.90 13.34
CA ARG A 318 -17.44 13.11 14.76
C ARG A 318 -16.58 14.27 15.28
N ASP A 319 -17.19 15.19 16.01
CA ASP A 319 -16.51 16.32 16.65
C ASP A 319 -15.64 17.17 15.69
N SER A 320 -16.09 17.40 14.46
CA SER A 320 -15.40 18.11 13.36
C SER A 320 -14.21 17.35 12.77
N HIS A 321 -14.06 16.07 13.08
CA HIS A 321 -12.99 15.22 12.57
C HIS A 321 -13.58 14.14 11.66
N LEU A 322 -13.01 14.03 10.46
CA LEU A 322 -13.24 12.88 9.60
C LEU A 322 -12.36 11.73 10.09
N HIS A 323 -13.01 10.63 10.41
CA HIS A 323 -12.40 9.39 10.81
C HIS A 323 -12.43 8.38 9.67
N ASP A 324 -11.39 7.55 9.56
CA ASP A 324 -11.26 6.47 8.59
C ASP A 324 -10.62 5.28 9.29
N PHE A 325 -11.41 4.22 9.50
CA PHE A 325 -11.00 3.04 10.26
C PHE A 325 -11.28 1.76 9.49
N HIS A 326 -10.34 0.83 9.57
CA HIS A 326 -10.49 -0.52 9.06
C HIS A 326 -11.62 -1.27 9.80
N LEU A 327 -12.51 -1.89 9.04
CA LEU A 327 -13.58 -2.76 9.56
C LEU A 327 -13.21 -4.23 9.40
N VAL A 328 -12.88 -4.66 8.18
CA VAL A 328 -12.53 -6.04 7.85
C VAL A 328 -11.87 -6.12 6.48
N SER A 329 -10.94 -7.07 6.31
CA SER A 329 -10.25 -7.36 5.07
C SER A 329 -10.50 -8.80 4.59
N VAL A 330 -10.77 -8.95 3.30
CA VAL A 330 -10.97 -10.27 2.65
C VAL A 330 -9.94 -10.47 1.53
N PRO A 331 -9.29 -11.64 1.40
CA PRO A 331 -8.35 -11.90 0.31
C PRO A 331 -9.11 -11.89 -1.01
N ILE A 332 -8.61 -11.27 -2.07
CA ILE A 332 -9.33 -11.26 -3.36
C ILE A 332 -9.23 -12.65 -3.98
N ARG A 333 -10.38 -13.34 -4.11
CA ARG A 333 -10.49 -14.65 -4.77
C ARG A 333 -11.56 -14.58 -5.84
N GLU A 334 -11.21 -15.01 -7.04
CA GLU A 334 -12.14 -15.04 -8.18
C GLU A 334 -12.33 -16.47 -8.68
N ASP A 335 -12.03 -17.45 -7.83
CA ASP A 335 -12.04 -18.89 -8.16
C ASP A 335 -13.45 -19.40 -8.52
N SER A 336 -14.48 -18.92 -7.83
CA SER A 336 -15.88 -19.28 -8.09
C SER A 336 -16.86 -18.19 -7.62
N PRO A 337 -18.07 -18.13 -8.21
CA PRO A 337 -19.13 -17.22 -7.77
C PRO A 337 -19.51 -17.40 -6.29
N GLN A 338 -19.50 -18.64 -5.78
CA GLN A 338 -19.84 -18.92 -4.38
C GLN A 338 -18.82 -18.32 -3.40
N ILE A 339 -17.54 -18.37 -3.74
CA ILE A 339 -16.49 -17.76 -2.91
C ILE A 339 -16.65 -16.23 -2.91
N ILE A 340 -16.96 -15.64 -4.06
CA ILE A 340 -17.20 -14.20 -4.19
C ILE A 340 -18.39 -13.77 -3.31
N GLU A 341 -19.49 -14.52 -3.32
CA GLU A 341 -20.66 -14.26 -2.46
C GLU A 341 -20.31 -14.42 -0.97
N HIS A 342 -19.61 -15.48 -0.57
CA HIS A 342 -19.23 -15.67 0.84
C HIS A 342 -18.27 -14.57 1.34
N GLN A 343 -17.41 -14.03 0.48
CA GLN A 343 -16.58 -12.86 0.81
C GLN A 343 -17.42 -11.63 1.08
N CYS A 344 -18.46 -11.41 0.27
CA CYS A 344 -19.45 -10.36 0.49
C CYS A 344 -20.21 -10.59 1.81
N ASP A 345 -20.67 -11.82 2.07
CA ASP A 345 -21.38 -12.18 3.30
C ASP A 345 -20.55 -11.90 4.56
N ALA A 346 -19.25 -12.20 4.55
CA ALA A 346 -18.37 -11.90 5.67
C ALA A 346 -18.29 -10.38 5.97
N MET A 347 -18.19 -9.55 4.93
CA MET A 347 -18.16 -8.09 5.07
C MET A 347 -19.51 -7.54 5.55
N ILE A 348 -20.63 -8.04 5.00
CA ILE A 348 -21.98 -7.66 5.43
C ILE A 348 -22.23 -8.09 6.87
N LYS A 349 -21.79 -9.28 7.29
CA LYS A 349 -21.91 -9.76 8.68
C LYS A 349 -21.16 -8.84 9.66
N CYS A 350 -19.95 -8.39 9.31
CA CYS A 350 -19.23 -7.40 10.11
C CYS A 350 -20.02 -6.09 10.23
N LEU A 351 -20.64 -5.64 9.13
CA LEU A 351 -21.44 -4.42 9.12
C LEU A 351 -22.74 -4.56 9.92
N ASP A 352 -23.42 -5.71 9.84
CA ASP A 352 -24.64 -6.00 10.61
C ASP A 352 -24.39 -5.95 12.12
N VAL A 353 -23.22 -6.40 12.59
CA VAL A 353 -22.86 -6.38 14.02
C VAL A 353 -22.33 -4.99 14.45
N VAL A 354 -21.42 -4.40 13.68
CA VAL A 354 -20.78 -3.13 14.06
C VAL A 354 -21.69 -1.92 13.80
N ALA A 355 -22.60 -2.00 12.83
CA ALA A 355 -23.56 -0.94 12.56
C ALA A 355 -24.94 -1.53 12.24
N PRO A 356 -25.70 -2.04 13.22
CA PRO A 356 -26.98 -2.71 12.98
C PRO A 356 -28.02 -1.88 12.19
N ARG A 357 -27.87 -0.54 12.21
CA ARG A 357 -28.72 0.42 11.48
C ARG A 357 -28.11 0.91 10.16
N TRP A 358 -27.08 0.24 9.62
CA TRP A 358 -26.36 0.68 8.42
C TRP A 358 -27.28 0.88 7.20
N LYS A 359 -28.32 0.06 7.04
CA LYS A 359 -29.30 0.19 5.93
C LYS A 359 -30.00 1.54 5.90
N THR A 360 -30.11 2.18 7.08
CA THR A 360 -30.61 3.54 7.25
C THR A 360 -29.50 4.58 7.28
N GLN A 361 -28.30 4.28 7.79
CA GLN A 361 -27.23 5.25 8.03
C GLN A 361 -26.19 5.39 6.90
N LEU A 362 -26.04 4.38 6.02
CA LEU A 362 -24.98 4.36 5.02
C LEU A 362 -25.22 5.43 3.93
N ILE A 363 -24.39 6.48 3.89
CA ILE A 363 -24.55 7.62 2.97
C ILE A 363 -23.82 7.49 1.66
N GLY A 364 -22.77 6.68 1.61
CA GLY A 364 -22.04 6.49 0.38
C GLY A 364 -21.01 5.38 0.43
N VAL A 365 -20.54 5.01 -0.75
CA VAL A 365 -19.41 4.11 -0.94
C VAL A 365 -18.36 4.81 -1.78
N SER A 366 -17.10 4.70 -1.37
CA SER A 366 -15.94 5.17 -2.12
C SER A 366 -15.03 4.01 -2.48
N THR A 367 -14.34 4.09 -3.62
CA THR A 367 -13.29 3.12 -3.96
C THR A 367 -12.16 3.77 -4.75
N SER A 368 -10.96 3.21 -4.59
CA SER A 368 -9.76 3.62 -5.31
C SER A 368 -9.66 3.03 -6.72
N ASP A 369 -10.39 1.96 -7.03
CA ASP A 369 -10.33 1.27 -8.32
C ASP A 369 -11.42 1.76 -9.30
N CYS A 370 -11.14 1.69 -10.61
CA CYS A 370 -12.18 1.88 -11.62
C CYS A 370 -13.07 0.64 -11.69
N VAL A 371 -14.35 0.82 -12.03
CA VAL A 371 -15.33 -0.29 -12.05
C VAL A 371 -14.90 -1.44 -12.97
N SER A 372 -14.19 -1.12 -14.06
CA SER A 372 -13.63 -2.14 -14.96
C SER A 372 -12.51 -2.99 -14.33
N LYS A 373 -11.82 -2.51 -13.29
CA LYS A 373 -10.72 -3.21 -12.58
C LYS A 373 -11.08 -3.62 -11.15
N MET A 374 -12.24 -3.20 -10.68
CA MET A 374 -12.76 -3.49 -9.36
C MET A 374 -12.92 -5.01 -9.19
N PRO A 375 -12.40 -5.60 -8.10
CA PRO A 375 -12.56 -7.02 -7.82
C PRO A 375 -14.02 -7.45 -7.82
N SER A 376 -14.30 -8.67 -8.24
CA SER A 376 -15.68 -9.16 -8.37
C SER A 376 -16.44 -9.12 -7.03
N CYS A 377 -15.79 -9.47 -5.92
CA CYS A 377 -16.36 -9.38 -4.57
C CYS A 377 -16.72 -7.94 -4.16
N ALA A 378 -15.91 -6.98 -4.57
CA ALA A 378 -16.16 -5.56 -4.32
C ALA A 378 -17.39 -5.07 -5.09
N ARG A 379 -17.55 -5.47 -6.37
CA ARG A 379 -18.75 -5.16 -7.17
C ARG A 379 -20.01 -5.77 -6.56
N VAL A 380 -19.94 -7.03 -6.15
CA VAL A 380 -21.05 -7.72 -5.47
C VAL A 380 -21.41 -7.01 -4.16
N LEU A 381 -20.41 -6.58 -3.37
CA LEU A 381 -20.64 -5.79 -2.17
C LEU A 381 -21.38 -4.48 -2.46
N VAL A 382 -20.90 -3.67 -3.41
CA VAL A 382 -21.56 -2.39 -3.74
C VAL A 382 -23.00 -2.60 -4.21
N ASN A 383 -23.24 -3.61 -5.06
CA ASN A 383 -24.59 -3.94 -5.52
C ASN A 383 -25.50 -4.37 -4.37
N ARG A 384 -24.98 -5.17 -3.43
CA ARG A 384 -25.72 -5.62 -2.25
C ARG A 384 -26.03 -4.46 -1.30
N LEU A 385 -25.05 -3.61 -1.00
CA LEU A 385 -25.27 -2.39 -0.23
C LEU A 385 -26.36 -1.52 -0.89
N SER A 386 -26.31 -1.36 -2.22
CA SER A 386 -27.24 -0.52 -2.98
C SER A 386 -28.67 -1.05 -2.91
N ARG A 387 -28.82 -2.37 -3.02
CA ARG A 387 -30.11 -3.05 -2.93
C ARG A 387 -30.71 -3.02 -1.53
N ASP A 388 -29.88 -3.18 -0.51
CA ASP A 388 -30.34 -3.40 0.87
C ASP A 388 -30.50 -2.07 1.66
N CYS A 389 -29.94 -0.97 1.17
CA CYS A 389 -30.15 0.36 1.74
C CYS A 389 -31.57 0.87 1.48
N ILE A 390 -32.17 1.53 2.48
CA ILE A 390 -33.51 2.11 2.38
C ILE A 390 -33.54 3.30 1.40
N THR A 391 -32.46 4.06 1.38
CA THR A 391 -32.29 5.22 0.50
C THR A 391 -31.05 5.03 -0.35
N SER A 392 -31.10 5.51 -1.59
CA SER A 392 -29.93 5.58 -2.46
C SER A 392 -28.77 6.31 -1.77
N PHE A 393 -27.57 5.79 -1.96
CA PHE A 393 -26.34 6.38 -1.45
C PHE A 393 -25.49 6.94 -2.59
N TYR A 394 -24.52 7.78 -2.24
CA TYR A 394 -23.58 8.35 -3.20
C TYR A 394 -22.41 7.40 -3.49
N CYS A 395 -21.94 7.36 -4.74
CA CYS A 395 -20.77 6.57 -5.12
C CYS A 395 -19.63 7.49 -5.57
N GLU A 396 -18.44 7.35 -4.99
CA GLU A 396 -17.22 8.02 -5.48
C GLU A 396 -16.17 7.00 -5.95
N TRP A 397 -15.74 7.13 -7.20
CA TRP A 397 -14.82 6.19 -7.84
C TRP A 397 -13.38 6.71 -7.91
N GLY A 398 -12.92 7.51 -6.93
CA GLY A 398 -11.50 7.84 -6.76
C GLY A 398 -10.80 8.44 -7.98
N ALA A 399 -11.40 9.42 -8.67
CA ALA A 399 -10.86 9.97 -9.92
C ALA A 399 -9.42 10.53 -9.78
N VAL A 400 -9.09 11.12 -8.63
CA VAL A 400 -7.75 11.61 -8.33
C VAL A 400 -6.77 10.44 -8.28
N GLN A 401 -7.09 9.41 -7.50
CA GLN A 401 -6.25 8.21 -7.33
C GLN A 401 -6.08 7.46 -8.64
N GLN A 402 -7.15 7.36 -9.44
CA GLN A 402 -7.08 6.76 -10.77
C GLN A 402 -6.16 7.55 -11.70
N LEU A 403 -6.26 8.88 -11.72
CA LEU A 403 -5.37 9.72 -12.51
C LEU A 403 -3.91 9.61 -12.02
N GLU A 404 -3.67 9.55 -10.72
CA GLU A 404 -2.34 9.31 -10.16
C GLU A 404 -1.76 7.95 -10.58
N LEU A 405 -2.56 6.89 -10.58
CA LEU A 405 -2.16 5.58 -11.09
C LEU A 405 -1.87 5.59 -12.59
N VAL A 406 -2.60 6.40 -13.38
CA VAL A 406 -2.31 6.60 -14.80
C VAL A 406 -0.96 7.26 -14.99
N ILE A 407 -0.69 8.32 -14.23
CA ILE A 407 0.59 9.04 -14.28
C ILE A 407 1.73 8.13 -13.85
N GLN A 408 1.59 7.40 -12.73
CA GLN A 408 2.61 6.47 -12.27
C GLN A 408 2.97 5.44 -13.35
N LYS A 409 1.97 4.84 -14.01
CA LYS A 409 2.23 3.88 -15.11
C LYS A 409 2.91 4.52 -16.31
N ALA A 410 2.54 5.76 -16.66
CA ALA A 410 3.21 6.47 -17.74
C ALA A 410 4.68 6.76 -17.41
N PHE A 411 4.99 7.09 -16.15
CA PHE A 411 6.36 7.22 -15.67
C PHE A 411 7.10 5.88 -15.64
N ASP A 412 6.48 4.79 -15.19
CA ASP A 412 7.10 3.46 -15.22
C ASP A 412 7.49 3.03 -16.65
N GLU A 413 6.64 3.39 -17.64
CA GLU A 413 6.90 3.16 -19.07
C GLU A 413 8.03 4.07 -19.62
N LEU A 414 8.06 5.34 -19.22
CA LEU A 414 9.07 6.33 -19.65
C LEU A 414 10.44 6.10 -19.01
N CYS A 415 10.46 5.82 -17.71
CA CYS A 415 11.65 5.75 -16.86
C CYS A 415 12.36 4.40 -16.99
N ASN A 416 12.75 4.03 -18.20
CA ASN A 416 13.59 2.87 -18.45
C ASN A 416 14.97 3.01 -17.76
N GLN A 417 15.73 1.91 -17.72
CA GLN A 417 17.05 1.86 -17.07
C GLN A 417 18.00 2.96 -17.55
N ARG A 418 17.97 3.32 -18.85
CA ARG A 418 18.83 4.40 -19.39
C ARG A 418 18.41 5.76 -18.86
N PHE A 419 17.10 6.04 -18.84
CA PHE A 419 16.56 7.30 -18.34
C PHE A 419 16.86 7.50 -16.85
N ILE A 420 16.60 6.48 -16.02
CA ILE A 420 16.86 6.54 -14.58
C ILE A 420 18.35 6.60 -14.25
N SER A 421 19.20 5.90 -15.01
CA SER A 421 20.65 5.99 -14.84
C SER A 421 21.15 7.42 -15.09
N ALA A 422 20.71 8.04 -16.19
CA ALA A 422 21.05 9.43 -16.50
C ALA A 422 20.55 10.42 -15.42
N LEU A 423 19.29 10.25 -14.97
CA LEU A 423 18.71 11.06 -13.90
C LEU A 423 19.49 10.93 -12.59
N THR A 424 19.86 9.70 -12.22
CA THR A 424 20.64 9.40 -11.00
C THR A 424 22.02 10.03 -11.05
N VAL A 425 22.71 9.89 -12.19
CA VAL A 425 24.05 10.47 -12.40
C VAL A 425 23.99 11.98 -12.29
N LEU A 426 23.09 12.63 -13.02
CA LEU A 426 22.98 14.09 -13.03
C LEU A 426 22.53 14.65 -11.68
N ALA A 427 21.47 14.10 -11.08
CA ALA A 427 20.98 14.54 -9.77
C ALA A 427 22.05 14.34 -8.68
N GLY A 428 22.73 13.19 -8.68
CA GLY A 428 23.85 12.92 -7.77
C GLY A 428 25.03 13.86 -7.99
N HIS A 429 25.32 14.23 -9.24
CA HIS A 429 26.38 15.15 -9.59
C HIS A 429 26.06 16.56 -9.11
N PHE A 430 24.95 17.15 -9.54
CA PHE A 430 24.59 18.54 -9.19
C PHE A 430 24.48 18.76 -7.68
N ARG A 431 23.95 17.78 -6.93
CA ARG A 431 23.86 17.86 -5.47
C ARG A 431 25.21 17.92 -4.75
N ARG A 432 26.30 17.46 -5.38
CA ARG A 432 27.65 17.46 -4.78
C ARG A 432 28.45 18.70 -5.16
N GLN A 433 27.98 19.51 -6.10
CA GLN A 433 28.74 20.62 -6.65
C GLN A 433 28.49 21.92 -5.91
N ARG A 434 29.32 22.20 -4.89
CA ARG A 434 29.22 23.40 -4.05
C ARG A 434 29.31 24.72 -4.82
N ALA A 435 30.09 24.74 -5.91
CA ALA A 435 30.23 25.92 -6.76
C ALA A 435 28.90 26.26 -7.48
N LEU A 436 28.29 25.25 -8.12
CA LEU A 436 27.01 25.37 -8.79
C LEU A 436 25.90 25.78 -7.81
N ILE A 437 25.82 25.13 -6.64
CA ILE A 437 24.83 25.47 -5.61
C ILE A 437 24.98 26.93 -5.15
N ARG A 438 26.21 27.42 -4.99
CA ARG A 438 26.48 28.81 -4.62
C ARG A 438 26.02 29.78 -5.71
N GLU A 439 26.28 29.47 -6.97
CA GLU A 439 25.82 30.26 -8.12
C GLU A 439 24.28 30.27 -8.24
N MET A 440 23.63 29.21 -7.78
CA MET A 440 22.18 29.07 -7.74
C MET A 440 21.55 29.61 -6.43
N ASN A 441 22.24 30.48 -5.70
CA ASN A 441 21.76 31.08 -4.44
C ASN A 441 21.32 30.05 -3.38
N GLY A 442 22.01 28.91 -3.32
CA GLY A 442 21.69 27.84 -2.37
C GLY A 442 20.57 26.92 -2.82
N ASP A 443 20.00 27.09 -4.02
CA ASP A 443 19.05 26.14 -4.58
C ASP A 443 19.75 24.82 -4.95
N VAL A 444 19.21 23.71 -4.45
CA VAL A 444 19.83 22.38 -4.54
C VAL A 444 18.90 21.46 -5.30
N CYS A 445 19.44 20.79 -6.32
CA CYS A 445 18.75 19.72 -7.05
C CYS A 445 18.02 18.76 -6.08
N PRO A 446 16.69 18.55 -6.20
CA PRO A 446 15.95 17.69 -5.28
C PRO A 446 16.46 16.24 -5.26
N LYS A 447 16.20 15.52 -4.16
CA LYS A 447 16.33 14.06 -4.15
C LYS A 447 15.08 13.45 -4.79
N PHE A 448 15.22 12.28 -5.40
CA PHE A 448 14.10 11.49 -5.88
C PHE A 448 14.20 10.05 -5.36
N GLU A 449 13.05 9.39 -5.32
CA GLU A 449 12.91 7.98 -5.02
C GLU A 449 12.49 7.26 -6.31
N GLU A 450 13.25 6.23 -6.68
CA GLU A 450 12.97 5.46 -7.89
C GLU A 450 11.60 4.78 -7.76
N GLY A 451 10.80 4.83 -8.83
CA GLY A 451 9.43 4.32 -8.82
C GLY A 451 8.39 5.27 -8.23
N GLN A 452 8.74 6.46 -7.74
CA GLN A 452 7.76 7.47 -7.31
C GLN A 452 7.69 8.64 -8.29
N TRP A 453 6.62 8.69 -9.10
CA TRP A 453 6.46 9.70 -10.16
C TRP A 453 6.54 11.14 -9.64
N ARG A 454 5.97 11.42 -8.46
CA ARG A 454 5.98 12.77 -7.86
C ARG A 454 7.39 13.27 -7.60
N SER A 455 8.25 12.40 -7.06
CA SER A 455 9.63 12.74 -6.74
C SER A 455 10.46 12.95 -8.02
N ILE A 456 10.24 12.12 -9.04
CA ILE A 456 10.89 12.24 -10.35
C ILE A 456 10.43 13.53 -11.04
N SER A 457 9.12 13.79 -11.11
CA SER A 457 8.54 14.99 -11.71
C SER A 457 9.08 16.27 -11.07
N ASN A 458 9.29 16.29 -9.75
CA ASN A 458 9.88 17.43 -9.06
C ASN A 458 11.33 17.69 -9.51
N VAL A 459 12.12 16.64 -9.71
CA VAL A 459 13.48 16.78 -10.26
C VAL A 459 13.44 17.24 -11.72
N LEU A 460 12.55 16.68 -12.57
CA LEU A 460 12.43 17.08 -13.97
C LEU A 460 12.03 18.56 -14.13
N LYS A 461 11.14 19.05 -13.25
CA LYS A 461 10.79 20.47 -13.17
C LYS A 461 12.00 21.33 -12.84
N TRP A 462 12.76 20.96 -11.80
CA TRP A 462 13.99 21.67 -11.43
C TRP A 462 15.03 21.69 -12.57
N PHE A 463 15.16 20.58 -13.30
CA PHE A 463 16.05 20.47 -14.47
C PHE A 463 15.61 21.42 -15.59
N THR A 464 14.29 21.54 -15.80
CA THR A 464 13.71 22.44 -16.80
C THR A 464 13.95 23.91 -16.44
N GLU A 465 13.64 24.30 -15.21
CA GLU A 465 13.79 25.68 -14.71
C GLU A 465 15.26 26.15 -14.73
N ASN A 466 16.21 25.22 -14.53
CA ASN A 466 17.64 25.53 -14.46
C ASN A 466 18.44 25.10 -15.69
N ARG A 467 17.79 24.62 -16.75
CA ARG A 467 18.40 23.95 -17.92
C ARG A 467 19.60 24.70 -18.49
N ALA A 468 19.50 26.02 -18.71
CA ALA A 468 20.57 26.79 -19.34
C ALA A 468 21.87 26.75 -18.53
N ARG A 469 21.77 26.89 -17.20
CA ARG A 469 22.91 26.83 -16.28
C ARG A 469 23.48 25.42 -16.20
N LEU A 470 22.61 24.42 -16.05
CA LEU A 470 23.01 23.01 -16.00
C LEU A 470 23.72 22.58 -17.29
N THR A 471 23.22 22.99 -18.46
CA THR A 471 23.82 22.66 -19.76
C THR A 471 25.23 23.24 -19.87
N LYS A 472 25.41 24.52 -19.51
CA LYS A 472 26.73 25.17 -19.51
C LYS A 472 27.70 24.43 -18.58
N PHE A 473 27.25 24.10 -17.38
CA PHE A 473 28.04 23.38 -16.39
C PHE A 473 28.44 21.96 -16.87
N ILE A 474 27.53 21.23 -17.51
CA ILE A 474 27.83 19.91 -18.10
C ILE A 474 28.88 20.04 -19.21
N GLN A 475 28.79 21.08 -20.05
CA GLN A 475 29.76 21.31 -21.12
C GLN A 475 31.16 21.59 -20.57
N GLU A 476 31.26 22.31 -19.46
CA GLU A 476 32.53 22.64 -18.80
C GLU A 476 33.16 21.43 -18.09
N ILE A 477 32.35 20.63 -17.37
CA ILE A 477 32.87 19.53 -16.53
C ILE A 477 32.96 18.20 -17.28
N GLN A 478 32.15 18.01 -18.33
CA GLN A 478 32.02 16.75 -19.08
C GLN A 478 31.87 15.51 -18.16
N PRO A 479 30.80 15.44 -17.35
CA PRO A 479 30.60 14.30 -16.49
C PRO A 479 30.50 13.00 -17.29
N VAL A 480 31.20 11.96 -16.83
CA VAL A 480 31.14 10.62 -17.43
C VAL A 480 29.69 10.15 -17.39
N SER A 481 29.16 9.74 -18.54
CA SER A 481 27.76 9.31 -18.73
C SER A 481 26.70 10.41 -18.69
N ALA A 482 27.05 11.66 -19.02
CA ALA A 482 26.06 12.70 -19.29
C ALA A 482 25.13 12.25 -20.43
N PRO A 483 23.79 12.42 -20.28
CA PRO A 483 22.87 12.07 -21.34
C PRO A 483 22.96 13.04 -22.52
N GLY A 484 22.60 12.57 -23.71
CA GLY A 484 22.58 13.39 -24.92
C GLY A 484 21.37 14.34 -24.98
N LYS A 485 21.30 15.10 -26.08
CA LYS A 485 20.23 16.09 -26.33
C LYS A 485 18.84 15.46 -26.36
N GLU A 486 18.73 14.19 -26.78
CA GLU A 486 17.49 13.42 -26.86
C GLU A 486 16.81 13.28 -25.50
N TRP A 487 17.61 13.15 -24.44
CA TRP A 487 17.11 13.04 -23.07
C TRP A 487 16.58 14.39 -22.58
N TRP A 488 17.32 15.48 -22.84
CA TRP A 488 16.92 16.83 -22.43
C TRP A 488 15.62 17.28 -23.09
N ILE A 489 15.45 17.05 -24.39
CA ILE A 489 14.19 17.40 -25.08
C ILE A 489 13.01 16.58 -24.54
N THR A 490 13.23 15.31 -24.19
CA THR A 490 12.21 14.46 -23.57
C THR A 490 11.82 14.99 -22.19
N VAL A 491 12.79 15.42 -21.37
CA VAL A 491 12.53 16.03 -20.05
C VAL A 491 11.68 17.30 -20.17
N LEU A 492 12.00 18.18 -21.13
CA LEU A 492 11.24 19.40 -21.36
C LEU A 492 9.77 19.10 -21.75
N ALA A 493 9.58 18.19 -22.71
CA ALA A 493 8.27 17.79 -23.17
C ALA A 493 7.43 17.13 -22.06
N VAL A 494 8.03 16.22 -21.29
CA VAL A 494 7.38 15.56 -20.15
C VAL A 494 7.00 16.59 -19.07
N ASN A 495 7.86 17.55 -18.75
CA ASN A 495 7.53 18.60 -17.79
C ASN A 495 6.33 19.44 -18.25
N SER A 496 6.27 19.82 -19.53
CA SER A 496 5.14 20.57 -20.11
C SER A 496 3.81 19.81 -20.00
N VAL A 497 3.82 18.51 -20.28
CA VAL A 497 2.66 17.62 -20.04
C VAL A 497 2.27 17.60 -18.56
N MET A 498 3.25 17.48 -17.67
CA MET A 498 3.01 17.43 -16.24
C MET A 498 2.47 18.73 -15.65
N GLU A 499 2.75 19.89 -16.24
CA GLU A 499 2.12 21.15 -15.84
C GLU A 499 0.60 21.11 -16.05
N ARG A 500 0.12 20.59 -17.20
CA ARG A 500 -1.32 20.41 -17.47
C ARG A 500 -1.95 19.40 -16.52
N VAL A 501 -1.26 18.29 -16.29
CA VAL A 501 -1.69 17.25 -15.34
C VAL A 501 -1.80 17.80 -13.91
N ASN A 502 -0.83 18.61 -13.46
CA ASN A 502 -0.85 19.21 -12.14
C ASN A 502 -2.00 20.22 -11.97
N VAL A 503 -2.34 20.97 -13.01
CA VAL A 503 -3.54 21.85 -13.02
C VAL A 503 -4.82 21.02 -12.88
N ALA A 504 -4.93 19.92 -13.63
CA ALA A 504 -6.09 19.02 -13.55
C ALA A 504 -6.21 18.36 -12.17
N LEU A 505 -5.11 17.83 -11.62
CA LEU A 505 -5.07 17.28 -10.26
C LEU A 505 -5.43 18.31 -9.20
N SER A 506 -4.94 19.55 -9.33
CA SER A 506 -5.27 20.63 -8.40
C SER A 506 -6.76 21.00 -8.48
N SER A 507 -7.33 20.99 -9.69
CA SER A 507 -8.75 21.26 -9.92
C SER A 507 -9.61 20.14 -9.33
N LEU A 508 -9.25 18.87 -9.57
CA LEU A 508 -9.94 17.68 -9.05
C LEU A 508 -9.89 17.56 -7.52
N ARG A 509 -8.85 18.10 -6.88
CA ARG A 509 -8.73 18.17 -5.41
C ARG A 509 -9.41 19.39 -4.82
N GLY A 510 -9.82 20.35 -5.66
CA GLY A 510 -10.39 21.60 -5.21
C GLY A 510 -11.80 21.44 -4.63
N PRO A 511 -12.26 22.42 -3.82
CA PRO A 511 -13.56 22.42 -3.15
C PRO A 511 -14.75 22.41 -4.12
N VAL A 512 -14.52 22.79 -5.37
CA VAL A 512 -15.51 22.83 -6.45
C VAL A 512 -15.65 21.48 -7.16
N ALA A 513 -14.68 20.58 -7.03
CA ALA A 513 -14.70 19.27 -7.67
C ALA A 513 -15.61 18.24 -6.99
N THR A 514 -16.34 18.62 -5.93
CA THR A 514 -17.22 17.69 -5.21
C THR A 514 -18.39 17.20 -6.07
N GLU A 515 -18.80 17.97 -7.09
CA GLU A 515 -19.82 17.55 -8.04
C GLU A 515 -19.26 16.60 -9.11
N GLY A 516 -19.93 15.46 -9.34
CA GLY A 516 -19.48 14.43 -10.30
C GLY A 516 -19.37 14.94 -11.75
N LEU A 517 -20.22 15.88 -12.16
CA LEU A 517 -20.17 16.51 -13.50
C LEU A 517 -18.89 17.35 -13.68
N LEU A 518 -18.51 18.14 -12.68
CA LEU A 518 -17.31 18.99 -12.72
C LEU A 518 -16.03 18.15 -12.74
N ARG A 519 -15.98 17.00 -12.04
CA ARG A 519 -14.84 16.07 -12.14
C ARG A 519 -14.64 15.56 -13.56
N ARG A 520 -15.72 15.18 -14.24
CA ARG A 520 -15.66 14.74 -15.64
C ARG A 520 -15.17 15.87 -16.55
N GLU A 521 -15.64 17.09 -16.33
CA GLU A 521 -15.20 18.27 -17.08
C GLU A 521 -13.70 18.53 -16.90
N PHE A 522 -13.15 18.41 -15.69
CA PHE A 522 -11.71 18.58 -15.45
C PHE A 522 -10.87 17.51 -16.17
N LEU A 523 -11.30 16.25 -16.16
CA LEU A 523 -10.63 15.17 -16.90
C LEU A 523 -10.73 15.37 -18.42
N ASN A 524 -11.91 15.76 -18.92
CA ASN A 524 -12.11 16.07 -20.34
C ASN A 524 -11.22 17.22 -20.77
N LYS A 525 -11.17 18.29 -19.98
CA LYS A 525 -10.30 19.44 -20.22
C LYS A 525 -8.84 19.03 -20.27
N LEU A 526 -8.37 18.15 -19.38
CA LEU A 526 -7.01 17.62 -19.46
C LEU A 526 -6.75 16.91 -20.79
N VAL A 527 -7.63 16.00 -21.21
CA VAL A 527 -7.49 15.29 -22.49
C VAL A 527 -7.49 16.26 -23.67
N THR A 528 -8.38 17.26 -23.67
CA THR A 528 -8.43 18.29 -24.72
C THR A 528 -7.17 19.16 -24.73
N ASP A 529 -6.70 19.64 -23.58
CA ASP A 529 -5.50 20.47 -23.47
C ASP A 529 -4.26 19.71 -23.96
N LEU A 530 -4.14 18.42 -23.63
CA LEU A 530 -3.05 17.56 -24.13
C LEU A 530 -3.15 17.33 -25.64
N GLY A 531 -4.35 17.11 -26.17
CA GLY A 531 -4.56 16.98 -27.62
C GLY A 531 -4.17 18.23 -28.38
N LEU A 532 -4.63 19.41 -27.92
CA LEU A 532 -4.30 20.70 -28.54
C LEU A 532 -2.80 21.02 -28.49
N MET A 533 -2.15 20.73 -27.36
CA MET A 533 -0.74 21.00 -27.17
C MET A 533 0.18 20.07 -27.98
N THR A 534 -0.25 18.84 -28.28
CA THR A 534 0.62 17.84 -28.91
C THR A 534 0.24 17.52 -30.35
N GLY A 535 -0.95 17.91 -30.79
CA GLY A 535 -1.53 17.50 -32.07
C GLY A 535 -2.10 16.07 -32.06
N ALA A 536 -2.24 15.45 -30.88
CA ALA A 536 -2.83 14.12 -30.77
C ALA A 536 -4.32 14.15 -31.15
N LEU A 537 -4.76 13.11 -31.87
CA LEU A 537 -6.12 12.96 -32.34
C LEU A 537 -6.82 11.84 -31.58
N GLY A 538 -8.11 12.03 -31.28
CA GLY A 538 -8.96 11.02 -30.65
C GLY A 538 -9.93 11.60 -29.62
N PRO A 539 -10.83 10.77 -29.05
CA PRO A 539 -10.97 9.34 -29.32
C PRO A 539 -11.51 9.07 -30.75
N LEU A 540 -10.84 8.19 -31.49
CA LEU A 540 -11.20 7.82 -32.86
C LEU A 540 -12.21 6.66 -32.89
N SER A 541 -13.17 6.72 -33.81
CA SER A 541 -14.08 5.60 -34.06
C SER A 541 -13.35 4.40 -34.70
N ALA A 542 -13.97 3.21 -34.67
CA ALA A 542 -13.43 2.02 -35.32
C ALA A 542 -13.16 2.23 -36.83
N THR A 543 -14.01 2.99 -37.51
CA THR A 543 -13.85 3.32 -38.93
C THR A 543 -12.73 4.33 -39.16
N GLN A 544 -12.56 5.31 -38.28
CA GLN A 544 -11.47 6.27 -38.35
C GLN A 544 -10.13 5.59 -38.14
N ARG A 545 -10.02 4.66 -37.17
CA ARG A 545 -8.79 3.88 -36.93
C ARG A 545 -8.36 3.04 -38.14
N ALA A 546 -9.31 2.45 -38.87
CA ALA A 546 -9.00 1.68 -40.08
C ALA A 546 -8.42 2.54 -41.22
N GLY A 547 -8.67 3.86 -41.20
CA GLY A 547 -8.12 4.81 -42.17
C GLY A 547 -6.79 5.45 -41.75
N VAL A 548 -6.28 5.18 -40.54
CA VAL A 548 -4.98 5.69 -40.08
C VAL A 548 -3.88 4.74 -40.55
N ASN A 549 -2.88 5.27 -41.25
CA ASN A 549 -1.67 4.50 -41.57
C ASN A 549 -0.89 4.20 -40.29
N GLN A 550 -0.91 2.94 -39.85
CA GLN A 550 -0.25 2.47 -38.63
C GLN A 550 1.28 2.59 -38.65
N THR A 551 1.89 2.74 -39.83
CA THR A 551 3.35 2.80 -39.98
C THR A 551 3.95 4.15 -39.55
N ASP A 552 3.16 5.22 -39.57
CA ASP A 552 3.64 6.60 -39.31
C ASP A 552 3.10 7.22 -38.01
N ASN A 553 2.18 6.52 -37.33
CA ASN A 553 1.47 7.01 -36.16
C ASN A 553 1.69 6.12 -34.94
N PHE A 554 1.85 6.76 -33.79
CA PHE A 554 1.82 6.09 -32.50
C PHE A 554 0.36 5.95 -32.06
N GLU A 555 0.00 4.78 -31.52
CA GLU A 555 -1.38 4.50 -31.09
C GLU A 555 -1.39 3.96 -29.65
N VAL A 556 -2.26 4.54 -28.82
CA VAL A 556 -2.60 3.97 -27.50
C VAL A 556 -4.10 4.12 -27.30
N GLY A 557 -4.80 2.99 -27.15
CA GLY A 557 -6.26 2.97 -27.05
C GLY A 557 -6.92 3.54 -28.31
N ASP A 558 -7.78 4.55 -28.14
CA ASP A 558 -8.49 5.21 -29.24
C ASP A 558 -7.82 6.54 -29.66
N PHE A 559 -6.58 6.78 -29.25
CA PHE A 559 -5.85 8.02 -29.57
C PHE A 559 -4.63 7.72 -30.43
N THR A 560 -4.32 8.64 -31.34
CA THR A 560 -3.16 8.57 -32.23
C THR A 560 -2.38 9.87 -32.22
N LEU A 561 -1.07 9.76 -32.44
CA LEU A 561 -0.19 10.91 -32.58
C LEU A 561 0.83 10.62 -33.68
N SER A 562 0.94 11.51 -34.66
CA SER A 562 1.89 11.33 -35.76
C SER A 562 3.31 11.68 -35.34
N ARG A 563 4.28 11.12 -36.07
CA ARG A 563 5.69 11.50 -35.92
C ARG A 563 5.89 13.02 -36.06
N ASP A 564 5.29 13.62 -37.07
CA ASP A 564 5.46 15.05 -37.38
C ASP A 564 4.84 15.97 -36.33
N ALA A 565 3.68 15.60 -35.80
CA ALA A 565 3.05 16.30 -34.67
C ALA A 565 3.94 16.20 -33.42
N THR A 566 4.50 15.02 -33.15
CA THR A 566 5.42 14.83 -32.02
C THR A 566 6.70 15.66 -32.16
N LEU A 567 7.29 15.70 -33.37
CA LEU A 567 8.46 16.54 -33.67
C LEU A 567 8.14 18.02 -33.48
N SER A 568 6.97 18.47 -33.94
CA SER A 568 6.49 19.84 -33.76
C SER A 568 6.34 20.17 -32.28
N PHE A 569 5.70 19.30 -31.50
CA PHE A 569 5.57 19.45 -30.05
C PHE A 569 6.93 19.51 -29.32
N LEU A 570 7.90 18.66 -29.70
CA LEU A 570 9.26 18.73 -29.14
C LEU A 570 9.92 20.08 -29.44
N LYS A 571 9.73 20.63 -30.64
CA LYS A 571 10.26 21.94 -31.04
C LYS A 571 9.58 23.09 -30.31
N GLU A 572 8.29 22.98 -29.98
CA GLU A 572 7.54 23.97 -29.22
C GLU A 572 8.07 24.21 -27.80
N GLN A 573 8.92 23.31 -27.27
CA GLN A 573 9.56 23.49 -25.96
C GLN A 573 10.61 24.61 -25.93
N GLY A 574 10.90 25.24 -27.06
CA GLY A 574 11.71 26.45 -27.17
C GLY A 574 12.98 26.28 -28.01
N SER A 575 13.76 27.36 -28.13
CA SER A 575 14.91 27.44 -29.07
C SER A 575 15.96 26.35 -28.88
N PHE A 576 16.24 25.93 -27.64
CA PHE A 576 17.12 24.81 -27.37
C PHE A 576 16.59 23.51 -27.97
N ALA A 577 15.29 23.24 -27.82
CA ALA A 577 14.67 22.03 -28.30
C ALA A 577 14.58 22.01 -29.84
N ILE A 578 14.32 23.15 -30.48
CA ILE A 578 14.41 23.32 -31.94
C ILE A 578 15.78 22.85 -32.45
N ASN A 579 16.84 23.48 -31.97
CA ASN A 579 18.21 23.17 -32.40
C ASN A 579 18.59 21.71 -32.10
N ALA A 580 18.19 21.20 -30.93
CA ALA A 580 18.44 19.82 -30.55
C ALA A 580 17.71 18.82 -31.46
N VAL A 581 16.44 19.05 -31.77
CA VAL A 581 15.66 18.18 -32.65
C VAL A 581 16.22 18.19 -34.07
N ASP A 582 16.56 19.35 -34.62
CA ASP A 582 17.12 19.47 -35.96
C ASP A 582 18.46 18.74 -36.08
N GLU A 583 19.36 18.94 -35.12
CA GLU A 583 20.65 18.25 -35.10
C GLU A 583 20.50 16.73 -34.91
N LEU A 584 19.60 16.29 -34.02
CA LEU A 584 19.35 14.87 -33.82
C LEU A 584 18.71 14.23 -35.05
N ALA A 585 17.81 14.93 -35.75
CA ALA A 585 17.18 14.41 -36.96
C ALA A 585 18.19 14.19 -38.09
N GLU A 586 19.15 15.10 -38.24
CA GLU A 586 20.19 15.01 -39.27
C GLU A 586 21.32 14.06 -38.88
N SER A 587 21.86 14.19 -37.67
CA SER A 587 23.11 13.53 -37.26
C SER A 587 22.90 12.26 -36.44
N PHE A 588 21.77 12.13 -35.72
CA PHE A 588 21.51 11.02 -34.80
C PHE A 588 20.06 10.51 -34.89
N PRO A 589 19.61 10.05 -36.07
CA PRO A 589 18.19 9.78 -36.34
C PRO A 589 17.58 8.72 -35.41
N THR A 590 18.37 7.76 -34.93
CA THR A 590 17.94 6.76 -33.94
C THR A 590 17.67 7.36 -32.56
N CYS A 591 18.45 8.36 -32.14
CA CYS A 591 18.22 9.08 -30.88
C CYS A 591 17.01 10.01 -30.99
N CYS A 592 16.86 10.68 -32.15
CA CYS A 592 15.67 11.46 -32.46
C CYS A 592 14.41 10.58 -32.40
N GLN A 593 14.46 9.40 -33.04
CA GLN A 593 13.39 8.41 -33.01
C GLN A 593 13.01 8.01 -31.58
N ALA A 594 14.00 7.71 -30.75
CA ALA A 594 13.75 7.28 -29.36
C ALA A 594 13.07 8.37 -28.53
N ALA A 595 13.45 9.65 -28.71
CA ALA A 595 12.82 10.78 -28.03
C ALA A 595 11.38 10.99 -28.50
N VAL A 596 11.14 10.91 -29.82
CA VAL A 596 9.80 10.99 -30.42
C VAL A 596 8.91 9.87 -29.88
N GLU A 597 9.37 8.62 -29.96
CA GLU A 597 8.58 7.46 -29.53
C GLU A 597 8.28 7.49 -28.02
N SER A 598 9.26 7.84 -27.19
CA SER A 598 9.07 7.93 -25.73
C SER A 598 8.08 9.03 -25.36
N THR A 599 8.19 10.20 -26.01
CA THR A 599 7.30 11.34 -25.77
C THR A 599 5.88 11.04 -26.23
N ALA A 600 5.72 10.49 -27.44
CA ALA A 600 4.41 10.14 -27.99
C ALA A 600 3.70 9.10 -27.13
N LYS A 601 4.39 8.02 -26.74
CA LYS A 601 3.85 6.99 -25.85
C LYS A 601 3.45 7.56 -24.50
N PHE A 602 4.27 8.42 -23.90
CA PHE A 602 3.97 9.05 -22.61
C PHE A 602 2.67 9.89 -22.66
N VAL A 603 2.56 10.77 -23.65
CA VAL A 603 1.37 11.62 -23.86
C VAL A 603 0.12 10.76 -24.10
N LEU A 604 0.19 9.85 -25.06
CA LEU A 604 -0.94 9.00 -25.44
C LEU A 604 -1.37 8.08 -24.29
N SER A 605 -0.42 7.56 -23.51
CA SER A 605 -0.68 6.76 -22.31
C SER A 605 -1.51 7.54 -21.28
N ILE A 606 -1.17 8.81 -21.02
CA ILE A 606 -1.95 9.68 -20.13
C ILE A 606 -3.33 9.96 -20.74
N MET A 607 -3.42 10.37 -22.00
CA MET A 607 -4.69 10.73 -22.66
C MET A 607 -5.66 9.55 -22.71
N ALA A 608 -5.23 8.42 -23.26
CA ALA A 608 -6.09 7.25 -23.46
C ALA A 608 -6.58 6.65 -22.13
N LYS A 609 -5.68 6.52 -21.15
CA LYS A 609 -6.05 5.99 -19.83
C LYS A 609 -6.93 6.98 -19.05
N THR A 610 -6.72 8.30 -19.19
CA THR A 610 -7.61 9.32 -18.60
C THR A 610 -9.00 9.31 -19.24
N HIS A 611 -9.07 9.19 -20.57
CA HIS A 611 -10.34 9.05 -21.28
C HIS A 611 -11.10 7.79 -20.83
N ARG A 612 -10.40 6.69 -20.55
CA ARG A 612 -11.03 5.48 -19.99
C ARG A 612 -11.65 5.73 -18.61
N ILE A 613 -11.02 6.54 -17.74
CA ILE A 613 -11.61 6.96 -16.45
C ILE A 613 -12.94 7.68 -16.68
N ILE A 614 -12.99 8.58 -17.67
CA ILE A 614 -14.20 9.32 -18.02
C ILE A 614 -15.33 8.38 -18.44
N LEU A 615 -15.04 7.40 -19.30
CA LEU A 615 -16.04 6.42 -19.76
C LEU A 615 -16.54 5.55 -18.60
N ASP A 616 -15.64 5.03 -17.77
CA ASP A 616 -16.00 4.20 -16.61
C ASP A 616 -16.89 4.99 -15.64
N SER A 617 -16.63 6.29 -15.44
CA SER A 617 -17.48 7.15 -14.59
C SER A 617 -18.92 7.28 -15.13
N ALA A 618 -19.11 7.23 -16.46
CA ALA A 618 -20.40 7.44 -17.10
C ALA A 618 -21.33 6.24 -16.98
N GLU A 619 -20.79 5.02 -17.09
CA GLU A 619 -21.55 3.78 -16.89
C GLU A 619 -22.16 3.68 -15.48
N ILE A 620 -21.48 4.24 -14.48
CA ILE A 620 -21.88 4.14 -13.07
C ILE A 620 -22.78 5.29 -12.62
N SER A 621 -22.63 6.45 -13.25
CA SER A 621 -23.49 7.63 -12.98
C SER A 621 -24.95 7.39 -13.38
N ALA A 622 -25.23 6.38 -14.21
CA ALA A 622 -26.60 6.01 -14.58
C ALA A 622 -27.43 5.49 -13.39
N SER A 623 -26.80 5.09 -12.28
CA SER A 623 -27.45 4.51 -11.10
C SER A 623 -27.16 5.23 -9.77
N SER A 624 -26.33 6.28 -9.75
CA SER A 624 -25.91 6.95 -8.50
C SER A 624 -26.01 8.48 -8.58
N SER A 625 -26.40 9.12 -7.46
CA SER A 625 -26.48 10.57 -7.34
C SER A 625 -25.10 11.22 -7.14
N THR A 626 -24.92 12.47 -7.57
CA THR A 626 -23.66 13.22 -7.37
C THR A 626 -23.51 13.70 -5.92
N VAL A 627 -22.29 13.58 -5.38
CA VAL A 627 -21.97 14.10 -4.04
C VAL A 627 -22.10 15.63 -4.05
N PRO A 628 -22.89 16.23 -3.14
CA PRO A 628 -23.04 17.68 -3.10
C PRO A 628 -21.83 18.38 -2.46
N PRO A 629 -21.65 19.70 -2.69
CA PRO A 629 -20.66 20.49 -1.98
C PRO A 629 -20.85 20.42 -0.45
N PHE A 630 -19.75 20.25 0.28
CA PHE A 630 -19.76 20.14 1.75
C PHE A 630 -18.82 21.12 2.47
N LEU A 631 -17.98 21.85 1.73
CA LEU A 631 -17.10 22.88 2.29
C LEU A 631 -17.79 24.24 2.29
N PRO A 632 -17.58 25.08 3.32
CA PRO A 632 -18.30 26.34 3.50
C PRO A 632 -18.03 27.32 2.35
N GLN A 633 -16.80 27.36 1.80
CA GLN A 633 -16.44 28.21 0.66
C GLN A 633 -17.17 27.86 -0.65
N ALA A 634 -17.66 26.62 -0.78
CA ALA A 634 -18.49 26.18 -1.90
C ALA A 634 -19.99 26.31 -1.57
N LEU A 635 -20.40 25.90 -0.37
CA LEU A 635 -21.79 25.97 0.10
C LEU A 635 -22.35 27.39 0.13
N CYS A 636 -21.58 28.38 0.58
CA CYS A 636 -22.04 29.78 0.59
C CYS A 636 -22.40 30.31 -0.82
N LYS A 637 -21.86 29.69 -1.89
CA LYS A 637 -22.15 30.04 -3.29
C LYS A 637 -23.32 29.23 -3.85
N MET A 638 -23.67 28.09 -3.25
CA MET A 638 -24.72 27.17 -3.70
C MET A 638 -26.13 27.69 -3.41
N ARG A 639 -26.97 27.85 -4.45
CA ARG A 639 -28.35 28.35 -4.29
C ARG A 639 -29.14 27.52 -3.26
N ASN A 640 -29.93 28.20 -2.42
CA ASN A 640 -30.70 27.53 -1.37
C ASN A 640 -31.63 26.43 -1.88
N GLN A 641 -32.30 26.66 -3.03
CA GLN A 641 -33.16 25.65 -3.64
C GLN A 641 -32.41 24.35 -3.98
N ALA A 642 -31.16 24.44 -4.45
CA ALA A 642 -30.35 23.28 -4.76
C ALA A 642 -29.90 22.56 -3.47
N PHE A 643 -29.55 23.30 -2.43
CA PHE A 643 -29.23 22.73 -1.12
C PHE A 643 -30.43 21.96 -0.52
N VAL A 644 -31.62 22.57 -0.54
CA VAL A 644 -32.86 21.93 -0.08
C VAL A 644 -33.14 20.64 -0.86
N ALA A 645 -32.85 20.59 -2.16
CA ALA A 645 -32.99 19.34 -2.92
C ALA A 645 -32.11 18.20 -2.37
N HIS A 646 -30.90 18.49 -1.87
CA HIS A 646 -30.06 17.48 -1.21
C HIS A 646 -30.58 17.08 0.18
N ILE A 647 -31.13 18.02 0.96
CA ILE A 647 -31.80 17.72 2.23
C ILE A 647 -32.99 16.79 1.98
N GLN A 648 -33.83 17.10 0.99
CA GLN A 648 -34.98 16.28 0.63
C GLN A 648 -34.56 14.88 0.14
N PHE A 649 -33.50 14.80 -0.67
CA PHE A 649 -32.95 13.53 -1.11
C PHE A 649 -32.49 12.64 0.05
N GLN A 650 -31.99 13.23 1.15
CA GLN A 650 -31.55 12.50 2.34
C GLN A 650 -32.58 12.46 3.47
N ARG A 651 -33.81 12.96 3.25
CA ARG A 651 -34.79 13.20 4.32
C ARG A 651 -35.12 11.95 5.14
N VAL A 652 -35.33 10.81 4.48
CA VAL A 652 -35.65 9.55 5.17
C VAL A 652 -34.52 9.14 6.11
N ARG A 653 -33.25 9.33 5.71
CA ARG A 653 -32.08 9.06 6.56
C ARG A 653 -31.95 10.10 7.68
N LEU A 654 -32.13 11.38 7.37
CA LEU A 654 -32.05 12.45 8.37
C LEU A 654 -33.05 12.25 9.51
N LEU A 655 -34.29 11.86 9.20
CA LEU A 655 -35.34 11.58 10.18
C LEU A 655 -35.05 10.41 11.13
N GLN A 656 -34.00 9.61 10.87
CA GLN A 656 -33.58 8.53 11.78
C GLN A 656 -32.76 9.05 12.97
N HIS A 657 -32.25 10.29 12.88
CA HIS A 657 -31.33 10.86 13.85
C HIS A 657 -31.72 12.29 14.27
N PHE A 658 -32.14 13.13 13.32
CA PHE A 658 -32.57 14.51 13.56
C PHE A 658 -34.08 14.61 13.69
N SER A 659 -34.53 15.50 14.56
CA SER A 659 -35.91 15.99 14.62
C SER A 659 -36.26 16.83 13.39
N LEU A 660 -37.55 17.04 13.14
CA LEU A 660 -38.02 17.93 12.07
C LEU A 660 -37.48 19.35 12.22
N ASP A 661 -37.48 19.87 13.45
CA ASP A 661 -36.97 21.20 13.78
C ASP A 661 -35.46 21.31 13.51
N GLU A 662 -34.67 20.28 13.84
CA GLU A 662 -33.24 20.26 13.53
C GLU A 662 -32.97 20.22 12.02
N ILE A 663 -33.78 19.48 11.25
CA ILE A 663 -33.68 19.46 9.78
C ILE A 663 -33.96 20.85 9.20
N GLU A 664 -34.99 21.54 9.69
CA GLU A 664 -35.27 22.92 9.28
C GLU A 664 -34.14 23.87 9.70
N GLN A 665 -33.57 23.69 10.89
CA GLN A 665 -32.41 24.46 11.35
C GLN A 665 -31.17 24.25 10.48
N ILE A 666 -30.94 23.06 9.91
CA ILE A 666 -29.86 22.84 8.94
C ILE A 666 -30.05 23.76 7.72
N GLU A 667 -31.28 23.88 7.22
CA GLU A 667 -31.60 24.77 6.10
C GLU A 667 -31.46 26.25 6.48
N ASP A 668 -31.86 26.65 7.69
CA ASP A 668 -31.64 28.00 8.22
C ASP A 668 -30.16 28.33 8.34
N GLN A 669 -29.35 27.42 8.87
CA GLN A 669 -27.91 27.62 9.00
C GLN A 669 -27.24 27.78 7.62
N HIS A 670 -27.73 27.08 6.59
CA HIS A 670 -27.27 27.31 5.22
C HIS A 670 -27.64 28.71 4.70
N ARG A 671 -28.88 29.18 4.96
CA ARG A 671 -29.30 30.55 4.61
C ARG A 671 -28.46 31.60 5.34
N LEU A 672 -28.15 31.37 6.62
CA LEU A 672 -27.30 32.24 7.43
C LEU A 672 -25.87 32.31 6.88
N LEU A 673 -25.25 31.16 6.57
CA LEU A 673 -23.92 31.10 5.96
C LEU A 673 -23.86 31.91 4.65
N ARG A 674 -24.86 31.73 3.78
CA ARG A 674 -24.96 32.48 2.51
C ARG A 674 -25.09 33.98 2.74
N THR A 675 -25.94 34.38 3.68
CA THR A 675 -26.19 35.80 4.01
C THR A 675 -24.94 36.45 4.61
N ALA A 676 -24.27 35.76 5.54
CA ALA A 676 -23.01 36.21 6.12
C ALA A 676 -21.92 36.39 5.04
N TYR A 677 -21.79 35.45 4.11
CA TYR A 677 -20.84 35.59 2.99
C TYR A 677 -21.15 36.79 2.07
N GLN A 678 -22.43 37.15 1.90
CA GLN A 678 -22.84 38.26 1.03
C GLN A 678 -22.75 39.63 1.69
N LEU A 679 -22.97 39.71 3.00
CA LEU A 679 -23.12 40.98 3.73
C LEU A 679 -21.91 41.32 4.62
N ASP A 680 -21.11 40.35 5.03
CA ASP A 680 -19.95 40.54 5.89
C ASP A 680 -18.65 40.31 5.10
N ASP A 681 -17.94 41.40 4.81
CA ASP A 681 -16.67 41.38 4.09
C ASP A 681 -15.61 40.53 4.78
N HIS A 682 -15.62 40.45 6.11
CA HIS A 682 -14.66 39.63 6.86
C HIS A 682 -14.91 38.15 6.60
N VAL A 683 -16.16 37.71 6.66
CA VAL A 683 -16.55 36.32 6.36
C VAL A 683 -16.25 35.98 4.90
N SER A 684 -16.51 36.91 3.98
CA SER A 684 -16.23 36.72 2.55
C SER A 684 -14.74 36.56 2.27
N GLN A 685 -13.90 37.41 2.87
CA GLN A 685 -12.45 37.33 2.78
C GLN A 685 -11.92 36.04 3.41
N GLN A 686 -12.41 35.68 4.61
CA GLN A 686 -12.00 34.45 5.30
C GLN A 686 -12.28 33.21 4.45
N LEU A 687 -13.50 33.07 3.93
CA LEU A 687 -13.89 31.91 3.12
C LEU A 687 -13.21 31.89 1.75
N SER A 688 -12.94 33.06 1.16
CA SER A 688 -12.27 33.15 -0.14
C SER A 688 -10.76 32.94 -0.04
N ALA A 689 -10.16 33.17 1.13
CA ALA A 689 -8.74 32.94 1.39
C ALA A 689 -8.40 31.47 1.71
N LEU A 690 -9.41 30.61 1.93
CA LEU A 690 -9.18 29.19 2.21
C LEU A 690 -8.49 28.51 1.01
N PRO A 691 -7.35 27.82 1.22
CA PRO A 691 -6.69 27.04 0.18
C PRO A 691 -7.61 26.05 -0.55
N ALA A 692 -7.29 25.72 -1.80
CA ALA A 692 -8.01 24.68 -2.54
C ALA A 692 -7.89 23.28 -1.92
N ALA A 693 -6.85 23.05 -1.10
CA ALA A 693 -6.59 21.80 -0.41
C ALA A 693 -6.99 21.83 1.09
N THR A 694 -7.83 22.78 1.50
CA THR A 694 -8.29 22.88 2.89
C THR A 694 -9.07 21.64 3.30
N SER A 695 -8.69 21.07 4.45
CA SER A 695 -9.39 19.91 5.02
C SER A 695 -10.75 20.29 5.60
N PHE A 696 -11.66 19.31 5.72
CA PHE A 696 -12.96 19.53 6.35
C PHE A 696 -12.84 20.17 7.74
N ARG A 697 -11.91 19.67 8.56
CA ARG A 697 -11.66 20.16 9.92
C ARG A 697 -11.23 21.62 9.94
N GLU A 698 -10.33 22.03 9.05
CA GLU A 698 -9.84 23.40 8.97
C GLU A 698 -10.94 24.35 8.51
N ALA A 699 -11.72 23.97 7.49
CA ALA A 699 -12.79 24.78 6.96
C ALA A 699 -13.92 25.00 7.98
N TRP A 700 -14.20 24.01 8.81
CA TRP A 700 -15.31 24.00 9.77
C TRP A 700 -14.87 24.15 11.24
N LYS A 701 -13.62 24.57 11.49
CA LYS A 701 -12.97 24.57 12.81
C LYS A 701 -13.83 25.16 13.93
N ASP A 702 -14.39 26.34 13.70
CA ASP A 702 -15.16 27.07 14.71
C ASP A 702 -16.67 26.72 14.65
N GLY A 703 -17.12 26.11 13.55
CA GLY A 703 -18.52 25.84 13.26
C GLY A 703 -19.40 27.09 13.28
N ARG A 704 -18.79 28.28 13.14
CA ARG A 704 -19.44 29.59 13.25
C ARG A 704 -18.91 30.52 12.17
N PHE A 705 -19.80 31.34 11.59
CA PHE A 705 -19.45 32.32 10.56
C PHE A 705 -20.19 33.63 10.82
N GLY A 706 -19.43 34.73 10.95
CA GLY A 706 -20.02 36.04 11.29
C GLY A 706 -20.80 36.04 12.61
N GLY A 707 -20.34 35.27 13.59
CA GLY A 707 -21.02 35.07 14.89
C GLY A 707 -22.18 34.06 14.88
N ASN A 708 -22.66 33.64 13.71
CA ASN A 708 -23.78 32.70 13.57
C ASN A 708 -23.33 31.26 13.83
N ASP A 709 -24.19 30.45 14.46
CA ASP A 709 -23.96 29.03 14.68
C ASP A 709 -24.29 28.22 13.41
N CYS A 710 -23.36 27.40 12.95
CA CYS A 710 -23.51 26.52 11.79
C CYS A 710 -23.14 25.06 12.12
N ARG A 711 -23.25 24.64 13.38
CA ARG A 711 -22.84 23.30 13.83
C ARG A 711 -23.71 22.15 13.30
N LEU A 712 -25.03 22.34 13.13
CA LEU A 712 -25.90 21.31 12.55
C LEU A 712 -25.63 21.17 11.05
N LEU A 713 -25.44 22.30 10.35
CA LEU A 713 -24.97 22.31 8.97
C LEU A 713 -23.63 21.60 8.82
N ARG A 714 -22.68 21.83 9.73
CA ARG A 714 -21.41 21.11 9.77
C ARG A 714 -21.61 19.60 9.91
N GLN A 715 -22.45 19.13 10.83
CA GLN A 715 -22.72 17.70 11.02
C GLN A 715 -23.33 17.07 9.76
N PHE A 716 -24.27 17.77 9.11
CA PHE A 716 -24.81 17.34 7.81
C PHE A 716 -23.71 17.23 6.75
N CYS A 717 -22.89 18.27 6.61
CA CYS A 717 -21.79 18.28 5.65
C CYS A 717 -20.68 17.27 5.98
N GLY A 718 -20.48 16.93 7.25
CA GLY A 718 -19.47 16.00 7.72
C GLY A 718 -19.68 14.58 7.19
N ALA A 719 -20.91 14.07 7.25
CA ALA A 719 -21.21 12.75 6.69
C ALA A 719 -21.15 12.73 5.16
N ILE A 720 -21.41 13.85 4.49
CA ILE A 720 -21.20 13.95 3.04
C ILE A 720 -19.70 13.94 2.72
N ALA A 721 -18.91 14.67 3.51
CA ALA A 721 -17.47 14.72 3.39
C ALA A 721 -16.81 13.37 3.67
N SER A 722 -17.41 12.49 4.48
CA SER A 722 -16.87 11.14 4.74
C SER A 722 -16.92 10.22 3.52
N ILE A 723 -17.72 10.55 2.50
CA ILE A 723 -17.73 9.86 1.21
C ILE A 723 -16.52 10.26 0.39
N ALA A 724 -16.14 11.54 0.50
CA ALA A 724 -15.05 12.11 -0.27
C ALA A 724 -13.74 11.43 0.12
N ALA A 725 -13.03 10.94 -0.89
CA ALA A 725 -11.63 10.55 -0.83
C ALA A 725 -10.76 11.80 -0.60
N ASP A 726 -10.87 12.42 0.59
CA ASP A 726 -10.11 13.62 0.95
C ASP A 726 -8.61 13.31 0.79
N PRO A 727 -7.88 14.06 -0.07
CA PRO A 727 -6.44 13.91 -0.24
C PRO A 727 -5.66 14.04 1.08
N VAL A 728 -6.19 14.76 2.07
CA VAL A 728 -5.58 14.95 3.40
C VAL A 728 -5.81 13.74 4.31
N VAL A 729 -6.94 13.03 4.14
CA VAL A 729 -7.23 11.78 4.88
C VAL A 729 -6.45 10.62 4.26
N LEU A 730 -6.36 10.55 2.93
CA LEU A 730 -5.62 9.51 2.18
C LEU A 730 -4.11 9.71 2.15
N SER A 731 -3.63 10.94 2.39
CA SER A 731 -2.20 11.30 2.43
C SER A 731 -1.39 10.48 3.46
N LYS A 732 -2.04 9.85 4.45
CA LYS A 732 -1.35 9.08 5.48
C LYS A 732 -1.54 7.57 5.37
N THR A 733 -2.57 7.10 4.67
CA THR A 733 -3.09 5.74 4.81
C THR A 733 -2.72 4.78 3.68
N SER A 734 -2.54 5.22 2.42
CA SER A 734 -2.62 4.24 1.31
C SER A 734 -1.29 3.68 0.76
N GLU A 735 -0.13 4.30 0.97
CA GLU A 735 1.15 3.75 0.44
C GLU A 735 2.10 3.31 1.55
N TYR A 736 2.21 4.09 2.63
CA TYR A 736 3.13 3.77 3.73
C TYR A 736 2.57 2.71 4.71
N GLU A 737 1.28 2.73 5.07
CA GLU A 737 0.72 1.74 6.02
C GLU A 737 0.78 0.31 5.46
N PHE A 738 0.48 0.18 4.17
CA PHE A 738 0.54 -1.09 3.47
C PHE A 738 1.99 -1.56 3.24
N SER A 739 2.94 -0.66 2.96
CA SER A 739 4.34 -1.06 2.72
C SER A 739 5.00 -1.85 3.87
N LEU A 740 4.52 -1.68 5.10
CA LEU A 740 5.00 -2.40 6.29
C LEU A 740 4.33 -3.76 6.52
N ILE A 741 3.22 -4.04 5.83
CA ILE A 741 2.48 -5.30 5.99
C ILE A 741 3.16 -6.38 5.15
N ASN A 742 4.14 -7.07 5.73
CA ASN A 742 4.78 -8.24 5.11
C ASN A 742 3.92 -9.51 5.29
N TRP A 743 2.65 -9.45 4.88
CA TRP A 743 1.69 -10.54 4.98
C TRP A 743 1.67 -11.39 3.72
N ARG A 744 1.76 -12.71 3.88
CA ARG A 744 1.53 -13.68 2.82
C ARG A 744 0.43 -14.62 3.24
N ARG A 745 -0.61 -14.73 2.42
CA ARG A 745 -1.63 -15.76 2.61
C ARG A 745 -0.97 -17.14 2.56
N SER A 746 -1.37 -18.03 3.46
CA SER A 746 -1.02 -19.44 3.32
C SER A 746 -1.66 -20.01 2.05
N PRO A 747 -0.91 -20.69 1.17
CA PRO A 747 -1.47 -21.33 -0.03
C PRO A 747 -2.49 -22.43 0.30
N PHE A 748 -2.55 -22.88 1.55
CA PHE A 748 -3.48 -23.88 2.05
C PHE A 748 -4.65 -23.27 2.85
N GLY A 749 -4.71 -21.94 2.98
CA GLY A 749 -5.71 -21.25 3.77
C GLY A 749 -7.07 -21.22 3.08
N LEU A 750 -8.05 -21.96 3.59
CA LEU A 750 -9.44 -21.94 3.11
C LEU A 750 -10.26 -20.78 3.67
N SER A 751 -9.80 -20.12 4.73
CA SER A 751 -10.52 -19.00 5.37
C SER A 751 -10.75 -17.83 4.42
N LEU A 752 -11.90 -17.18 4.60
CA LEU A 752 -12.34 -15.97 3.90
C LEU A 752 -11.80 -14.69 4.54
N VAL A 753 -11.30 -14.77 5.76
CA VAL A 753 -10.61 -13.69 6.49
C VAL A 753 -9.33 -14.27 7.09
N ASP A 754 -8.25 -13.48 7.13
CA ASP A 754 -6.97 -13.92 7.67
C ASP A 754 -6.69 -13.22 9.00
N PHE A 755 -6.78 -13.97 10.11
CA PHE A 755 -6.61 -13.39 11.45
C PHE A 755 -5.26 -12.69 11.65
N SER A 756 -4.19 -13.15 10.99
CA SER A 756 -2.89 -12.49 11.10
C SER A 756 -2.90 -11.11 10.43
N LEU A 757 -3.57 -10.97 9.29
CA LEU A 757 -3.77 -9.68 8.63
C LEU A 757 -4.65 -8.75 9.49
N GLU A 758 -5.77 -9.26 9.98
CA GLU A 758 -6.71 -8.52 10.84
C GLU A 758 -6.04 -8.03 12.13
N ALA A 759 -5.22 -8.87 12.76
CA ALA A 759 -4.44 -8.50 13.94
C ALA A 759 -3.48 -7.34 13.66
N VAL A 760 -2.83 -7.32 12.49
CA VAL A 760 -1.95 -6.21 12.07
C VAL A 760 -2.76 -4.94 11.87
N LEU A 761 -3.83 -4.99 11.06
CA LEU A 761 -4.65 -3.84 10.72
C LEU A 761 -5.33 -3.24 11.96
N HIS A 762 -5.93 -4.06 12.82
CA HIS A 762 -6.50 -3.61 14.09
C HIS A 762 -5.45 -3.09 15.08
N ALA A 763 -4.24 -3.67 15.13
CA ALA A 763 -3.17 -3.15 15.97
C ALA A 763 -2.70 -1.76 15.52
N GLN A 764 -2.62 -1.52 14.21
CA GLN A 764 -2.26 -0.20 13.65
C GLN A 764 -3.24 0.90 14.06
N GLN A 765 -4.55 0.62 14.02
CA GLN A 765 -5.58 1.60 14.39
C GLN A 765 -5.94 1.64 15.89
N TYR A 766 -5.43 0.72 16.71
CA TYR A 766 -5.82 0.60 18.12
C TYR A 766 -5.63 1.91 18.90
N CYS A 767 -4.50 2.60 18.73
CA CYS A 767 -4.23 3.85 19.43
C CYS A 767 -5.19 4.98 19.00
N ALA A 768 -5.50 5.07 17.70
CA ALA A 768 -6.41 6.08 17.17
C ALA A 768 -7.85 5.84 17.65
N LEU A 769 -8.34 4.59 17.62
CA LEU A 769 -9.64 4.23 18.16
C LEU A 769 -9.73 4.42 19.68
N SER A 770 -8.63 4.22 20.41
CA SER A 770 -8.60 4.44 21.86
C SER A 770 -8.97 5.86 22.26
N ARG A 771 -8.60 6.86 21.44
CA ARG A 771 -8.93 8.27 21.68
C ARG A 771 -10.41 8.57 21.53
N LEU A 772 -11.15 7.78 20.75
CA LEU A 772 -12.61 7.90 20.62
C LEU A 772 -13.38 7.41 21.84
N ARG A 773 -12.73 6.66 22.74
CA ARG A 773 -13.32 6.17 24.00
C ARG A 773 -13.16 7.15 25.15
N GLU A 774 -12.22 8.09 25.04
CA GLU A 774 -11.91 9.09 26.07
C GLU A 774 -12.74 10.38 25.90
N CYS A 775 -13.53 10.47 24.83
CA CYS A 775 -14.53 11.50 24.53
C CYS A 775 -15.94 10.93 24.65
#